data_AF-A0AA38X9N6-F1
#
_entry.id   AF-A0AA38X9N6-F1
#
_cell.length_a   1.000
_cell.length_b   1.000
_cell.length_c   1.000
_cell.angle_alpha   90.00
_cell.angle_beta   90.00
_cell.angle_gamma   90.00
#
_symmetry.space_group_name_H-M   'P 1'
#
loop_
_entity.id
_entity.type
_entity.pdbx_description
1 polymer ?
#
loop_
_entity_poly.entity_id
_entity_poly.type
_entity_poly.pdbx_seq_one_letter_code
_entity_poly.pdbx_strand_id
1 'polypeptide(L)'
;MVQAPMISCPLKTTSEVSWVEPLSQYIRTSYGDDPSKYAEEIGTLNRLRQDMRGAGADSASGRDLLYRYYGQLELLDLRFPIDEAHIKISFQWFDAFTRSATSQYSLAFEKASVIFNIAAVLSCHAAAQNRSEDKDLKTAYHSFQASAGMFTYINENFLHAPSTDLNRDTVKTVISIVLGQAQEVFLEKQVRDGKKPALLAKLAAQAAFLYGQAKEGLESDHARGVFESVWLKFIQIKALHLSSLAEYYQALGEDETNQQGSAIARLQLAEKSSKQANSLAKSFPSTPSSASQLGSDTASTLQSITRRQMENVQEKLTSLVKDNDYIYHQTVPAEASLSPVTKVPAAKAIPLSELYQGQDIQRIIGPDIFQKIVPISVTESASMYDEEKAKLIRSEAEKVEQANGEMAASLDYLKLPNSLNVLKGGLEQEMGTDREFESWCQELTNHQSFSTAFEQLQRDKQAVLDSLAKSTKQLDMEESVCEKMRSKYGPDWTQQPSSRLTSTLRADVKSYRDTVDEAGNSDAQLFSTARQYEGDFEEMRNAGEQGEADILYQQALIKAGSASKGRSKSGGEGSLLDEDYGEGGFSVADQIAKVEDLLRKLNLVKRERMQVLKDLKEKVHTDDISNVLILNKKAIANQENQLFQAELEKFRSHQNRLISTVHKQASLLKELTKTYGDLLQDKRVRSDQQRYDAMQKSKSSVMNKYRRVFNAHEDLIQGLMRAQGFYTEMKESVDSLEKNVESFVSNRRAEGAQLLHSIEQTKNSSADGQAAAEQKRMQELMNRLSMEPKPISPSHTEPPALPPLPPINASRSPAPVSPSYPTTNPDPRFTIPPRHSPAPVVPNGYSTQLQPPSQPTNPSPIEGQHVFAQGAATPLSSAYNPMAYPQRSAVTSPNQQQQPGPHTFSPVTSPPPGSMNAYFPQAQQHHPLTFTSPSHQYPQYGFPSHPPTGAPPGAGAYQSPSPHPQMPQSQPSYHQHQHQPYQPSPSPYNMPQNYVPPPPPPGPPGGGSTTQYPPNAPGGWASGPGGYANYTQRYPQAQQGQGHPQHPLGQPQSGGAQEGDPWAGLSAWK
;
A
#
# COMPACT_ATOMS: atom_id res chain seq x y z
N MET A 1 -37.46 17.76 -35.36
CA MET A 1 -37.15 16.87 -36.51
C MET A 1 -37.50 15.43 -36.13
N VAL A 2 -37.65 14.52 -37.10
CA VAL A 2 -37.54 13.08 -36.81
C VAL A 2 -36.11 12.80 -36.33
N GLN A 3 -35.96 12.05 -35.23
CA GLN A 3 -34.66 11.68 -34.66
C GLN A 3 -33.87 10.82 -35.65
N ALA A 4 -32.56 11.05 -35.78
CA ALA A 4 -31.74 10.17 -36.61
C ALA A 4 -31.51 8.81 -35.92
N PRO A 5 -31.51 7.68 -36.65
CA PRO A 5 -31.09 6.40 -36.10
C PRO A 5 -29.59 6.47 -35.74
N MET A 6 -29.15 5.64 -34.81
CA MET A 6 -27.77 5.59 -34.31
C MET A 6 -27.27 4.14 -34.33
N ILE A 7 -25.99 3.93 -34.60
CA ILE A 7 -25.33 2.62 -34.44
C ILE A 7 -24.88 2.47 -32.98
N SER A 8 -25.00 1.27 -32.43
CA SER A 8 -24.27 0.88 -31.22
C SER A 8 -23.25 -0.22 -31.51
N CYS A 9 -22.20 -0.27 -30.70
CA CYS A 9 -21.21 -1.33 -30.79
C CYS A 9 -21.76 -2.61 -30.14
N PRO A 10 -21.72 -3.79 -30.81
CA PRO A 10 -22.09 -5.05 -30.19
C PRO A 10 -21.12 -5.42 -29.05
N LEU A 11 -21.63 -6.08 -28.01
CA LEU A 11 -20.78 -6.59 -26.93
C LEU A 11 -19.94 -7.81 -27.40
N LYS A 12 -18.74 -7.92 -26.83
CA LYS A 12 -17.95 -9.16 -26.79
C LYS A 12 -18.63 -10.14 -25.82
N THR A 13 -18.63 -11.43 -26.14
CA THR A 13 -19.05 -12.49 -25.22
C THR A 13 -17.82 -13.21 -24.65
N THR A 14 -17.98 -13.92 -23.53
CA THR A 14 -16.89 -14.70 -22.91
C THR A 14 -17.40 -16.03 -22.37
N SER A 15 -16.53 -17.04 -22.39
CA SER A 15 -16.78 -18.33 -21.77
C SER A 15 -16.90 -18.18 -20.24
N GLU A 16 -17.30 -19.26 -19.59
CA GLU A 16 -17.07 -19.37 -18.15
C GLU A 16 -15.57 -19.50 -17.88
N VAL A 17 -15.13 -18.89 -16.78
CA VAL A 17 -13.77 -18.93 -16.23
C VAL A 17 -13.93 -18.91 -14.72
N SER A 18 -13.21 -19.79 -14.02
CA SER A 18 -13.22 -19.86 -12.56
C SER A 18 -12.00 -19.15 -11.98
N TRP A 19 -12.25 -18.18 -11.11
CA TRP A 19 -11.22 -17.54 -10.29
C TRP A 19 -10.82 -18.40 -9.08
N VAL A 20 -11.58 -19.44 -8.74
CA VAL A 20 -11.52 -20.09 -7.42
C VAL A 20 -10.24 -20.88 -7.20
N GLU A 21 -9.97 -21.88 -8.04
CA GLU A 21 -8.79 -22.75 -7.89
C GLU A 21 -7.46 -21.96 -8.04
N PRO A 22 -7.27 -21.10 -9.06
CA PRO A 22 -5.98 -20.42 -9.27
C PRO A 22 -5.61 -19.44 -8.15
N LEU A 23 -6.58 -18.68 -7.63
CA LEU A 23 -6.33 -17.77 -6.50
C LEU A 23 -6.12 -18.57 -5.20
N SER A 24 -6.90 -19.63 -4.97
CA SER A 24 -6.72 -20.49 -3.79
C SER A 24 -5.36 -21.19 -3.79
N GLN A 25 -4.92 -21.70 -4.94
CA GLN A 25 -3.60 -22.30 -5.07
C GLN A 25 -2.49 -21.27 -4.80
N TYR A 26 -2.59 -20.06 -5.35
CA TYR A 26 -1.61 -19.00 -5.14
C TYR A 26 -1.53 -18.53 -3.67
N ILE A 27 -2.68 -18.44 -2.98
CA ILE A 27 -2.72 -18.10 -1.54
C ILE A 27 -1.97 -19.15 -0.73
N ARG A 28 -2.22 -20.44 -1.00
CA ARG A 28 -1.53 -21.54 -0.31
C ARG A 28 -0.03 -21.60 -0.60
N THR A 29 0.40 -21.33 -1.84
CA THR A 29 1.81 -21.51 -2.24
C THR A 29 2.69 -20.28 -2.04
N SER A 30 2.16 -19.06 -2.23
CA SER A 30 2.94 -17.82 -2.13
C SER A 30 2.79 -17.15 -0.78
N TYR A 31 1.57 -17.03 -0.24
CA TYR A 31 1.34 -16.42 1.07
C TYR A 31 1.44 -17.42 2.24
N GLY A 32 1.43 -18.73 1.96
CA GLY A 32 1.51 -19.78 2.98
C GLY A 32 0.27 -19.90 3.87
N ASP A 33 -0.80 -19.17 3.55
CA ASP A 33 -2.02 -19.10 4.34
C ASP A 33 -3.09 -20.08 3.84
N ASP A 34 -4.08 -20.41 4.68
CA ASP A 34 -5.19 -21.27 4.30
C ASP A 34 -6.20 -20.52 3.40
N PRO A 35 -6.42 -20.95 2.15
CA PRO A 35 -7.40 -20.33 1.25
C PRO A 35 -8.83 -20.30 1.78
N SER A 36 -9.19 -21.16 2.75
CA SER A 36 -10.52 -21.16 3.37
C SER A 36 -10.91 -19.80 3.95
N LYS A 37 -9.94 -19.04 4.47
CA LYS A 37 -10.10 -17.70 5.06
C LYS A 37 -10.55 -16.62 4.06
N TYR A 38 -10.39 -16.87 2.77
CA TYR A 38 -10.66 -15.93 1.68
C TYR A 38 -11.72 -16.46 0.71
N ALA A 39 -12.44 -17.52 1.08
CA ALA A 39 -13.39 -18.20 0.21
C ALA A 39 -14.59 -17.30 -0.17
N GLU A 40 -15.01 -16.38 0.71
CA GLU A 40 -16.09 -15.43 0.41
C GLU A 40 -15.61 -14.34 -0.57
N GLU A 41 -14.39 -13.84 -0.40
CA GLU A 41 -13.74 -12.87 -1.28
C GLU A 41 -13.55 -13.42 -2.70
N ILE A 42 -12.96 -14.61 -2.80
CA ILE A 42 -12.74 -15.33 -4.05
C ILE A 42 -14.09 -15.68 -4.71
N GLY A 43 -15.06 -16.15 -3.91
CA GLY A 43 -16.42 -16.42 -4.38
C GLY A 43 -17.14 -15.18 -4.90
N THR A 44 -16.92 -14.02 -4.27
CA THR A 44 -17.49 -12.73 -4.68
C THR A 44 -16.90 -12.25 -6.00
N LEU A 45 -15.57 -12.28 -6.17
CA LEU A 45 -14.93 -11.97 -7.47
C LEU A 45 -15.43 -12.92 -8.56
N ASN A 46 -15.50 -14.22 -8.27
CA ASN A 46 -15.96 -15.22 -9.22
C ASN A 46 -17.41 -14.98 -9.65
N ARG A 47 -18.28 -14.61 -8.70
CA ARG A 47 -19.67 -14.24 -8.97
C ARG A 47 -19.77 -12.97 -9.80
N LEU A 48 -19.01 -11.91 -9.50
CA LEU A 48 -19.01 -10.67 -10.29
C LEU A 48 -18.66 -10.92 -11.76
N ARG A 49 -17.74 -11.87 -12.05
CA ARG A 49 -17.47 -12.30 -13.43
C ARG A 49 -18.69 -12.96 -14.09
N GLN A 50 -19.46 -13.77 -13.38
CA GLN A 50 -20.66 -14.39 -13.97
C GLN A 50 -21.79 -13.37 -14.12
N ASP A 51 -22.01 -12.50 -13.13
CA ASP A 51 -23.05 -11.47 -13.17
C ASP A 51 -22.81 -10.50 -14.36
N MET A 52 -21.56 -10.12 -14.65
CA MET A 52 -21.26 -9.26 -15.82
C MET A 52 -21.42 -9.96 -17.18
N ARG A 53 -21.40 -11.31 -17.25
CA ARG A 53 -21.75 -12.05 -18.48
C ARG A 53 -23.25 -11.93 -18.81
N GLY A 54 -24.09 -11.67 -17.81
CA GLY A 54 -25.52 -11.39 -17.94
C GLY A 54 -25.87 -9.90 -18.06
N ALA A 55 -24.90 -9.00 -18.25
CA ALA A 55 -25.14 -7.56 -18.33
C ALA A 55 -26.03 -7.20 -19.53
N GLY A 56 -27.25 -6.69 -19.26
CA GLY A 56 -28.18 -6.24 -20.29
C GLY A 56 -27.63 -5.07 -21.10
N ALA A 57 -27.53 -5.25 -22.42
CA ALA A 57 -26.70 -4.44 -23.33
C ALA A 57 -27.02 -2.94 -23.37
N ASP A 58 -28.25 -2.54 -23.06
CA ASP A 58 -28.79 -1.18 -23.07
C ASP A 58 -29.05 -0.61 -21.66
N SER A 59 -28.84 -1.43 -20.62
CA SER A 59 -29.29 -1.15 -19.26
C SER A 59 -28.23 -0.47 -18.38
N ALA A 60 -28.64 0.49 -17.56
CA ALA A 60 -27.78 1.10 -16.55
C ALA A 60 -27.26 0.06 -15.53
N SER A 61 -28.07 -0.94 -15.18
CA SER A 61 -27.66 -2.08 -14.35
C SER A 61 -26.53 -2.91 -14.99
N GLY A 62 -26.58 -3.17 -16.30
CA GLY A 62 -25.53 -3.88 -17.01
C GLY A 62 -24.22 -3.10 -17.05
N ARG A 63 -24.31 -1.79 -17.30
CA ARG A 63 -23.20 -0.84 -17.19
C ARG A 63 -22.54 -0.89 -15.80
N ASP A 64 -23.34 -0.91 -14.74
CA ASP A 64 -22.85 -0.83 -13.35
C ASP A 64 -22.23 -2.14 -12.87
N LEU A 65 -22.71 -3.29 -13.35
CA LEU A 65 -22.04 -4.59 -13.15
C LEU A 65 -20.65 -4.63 -13.80
N LEU A 66 -20.52 -4.12 -15.03
CA LEU A 66 -19.24 -4.03 -15.73
C LEU A 66 -18.26 -3.06 -15.06
N TYR A 67 -18.74 -1.89 -14.62
CA TYR A 67 -17.95 -0.94 -13.82
C TYR A 67 -17.43 -1.59 -12.53
N ARG A 68 -18.30 -2.29 -11.80
CA ARG A 68 -17.93 -2.97 -10.55
C ARG A 68 -16.87 -4.04 -10.78
N TYR A 69 -17.06 -4.92 -11.77
CA TYR A 69 -16.08 -5.97 -12.06
C TYR A 69 -14.73 -5.37 -12.51
N TYR A 70 -14.73 -4.38 -13.41
CA TYR A 70 -13.49 -3.74 -13.84
C TYR A 70 -12.74 -3.05 -12.69
N GLY A 71 -13.44 -2.30 -11.83
CA GLY A 71 -12.81 -1.66 -10.67
C GLY A 71 -12.17 -2.67 -9.71
N GLN A 72 -12.83 -3.81 -9.49
CA GLN A 72 -12.27 -4.91 -8.70
C GLN A 72 -11.08 -5.59 -9.40
N LEU A 73 -11.05 -5.67 -10.74
CA LEU A 73 -9.87 -6.13 -11.49
C LEU A 73 -8.68 -5.16 -11.41
N GLU A 74 -8.91 -3.85 -11.27
CA GLU A 74 -7.82 -2.89 -11.00
C GLU A 74 -7.22 -3.08 -9.60
N LEU A 75 -8.06 -3.32 -8.58
CA LEU A 75 -7.62 -3.58 -7.20
C LEU A 75 -6.92 -4.95 -7.08
N LEU A 76 -7.44 -5.98 -7.76
CA LEU A 76 -6.86 -7.33 -7.83
C LEU A 76 -5.42 -7.33 -8.38
N ASP A 77 -5.15 -6.54 -9.42
CA ASP A 77 -3.85 -6.41 -10.12
C ASP A 77 -2.76 -5.81 -9.22
N LEU A 78 -3.14 -5.12 -8.13
CA LEU A 78 -2.19 -4.67 -7.11
C LEU A 78 -1.66 -5.84 -6.26
N ARG A 79 -2.45 -6.93 -6.13
CA ARG A 79 -2.22 -8.03 -5.18
C ARG A 79 -1.85 -9.37 -5.82
N PHE A 80 -2.32 -9.64 -7.03
CA PHE A 80 -2.19 -10.94 -7.70
C PHE A 80 -1.55 -10.81 -9.09
N PRO A 81 -0.32 -11.34 -9.32
CA PRO A 81 0.31 -11.36 -10.64
C PRO A 81 -0.37 -12.40 -11.54
N ILE A 82 -1.26 -11.94 -12.43
CA ILE A 82 -2.07 -12.79 -13.30
C ILE A 82 -1.52 -12.75 -14.74
N ASP A 83 -0.66 -13.74 -15.00
CA ASP A 83 0.11 -13.93 -16.24
C ASP A 83 0.38 -15.44 -16.48
N GLU A 84 1.21 -15.78 -17.48
CA GLU A 84 1.53 -17.18 -17.82
C GLU A 84 2.51 -17.88 -16.85
N ALA A 85 3.23 -17.13 -16.02
CA ALA A 85 4.31 -17.61 -15.15
C ALA A 85 3.86 -17.78 -13.68
N HIS A 86 2.94 -16.95 -13.21
CA HIS A 86 2.49 -16.90 -11.82
C HIS A 86 1.07 -17.48 -11.64
N ILE A 87 0.01 -16.70 -11.92
CA ILE A 87 -1.39 -17.12 -11.73
C ILE A 87 -2.05 -17.30 -13.10
N LYS A 88 -1.93 -18.52 -13.63
CA LYS A 88 -2.34 -18.87 -14.98
C LYS A 88 -3.84 -19.10 -15.12
N ILE A 89 -4.58 -18.10 -15.61
CA ILE A 89 -6.04 -18.15 -15.82
C ILE A 89 -6.35 -17.93 -17.30
N SER A 90 -7.04 -18.85 -17.96
CA SER A 90 -7.34 -18.72 -19.39
C SER A 90 -8.62 -17.92 -19.63
N PHE A 91 -8.46 -16.66 -20.07
CA PHE A 91 -9.56 -15.79 -20.45
C PHE A 91 -9.89 -15.98 -21.93
N GLN A 92 -11.02 -16.63 -22.23
CA GLN A 92 -11.53 -16.78 -23.60
C GLN A 92 -12.65 -15.78 -23.88
N TRP A 93 -12.46 -14.98 -24.91
CA TRP A 93 -13.41 -13.98 -25.39
C TRP A 93 -13.70 -14.17 -26.87
N PHE A 94 -14.92 -13.83 -27.28
CA PHE A 94 -15.36 -13.83 -28.66
C PHE A 94 -15.40 -12.39 -29.18
N ASP A 95 -14.82 -12.20 -30.36
CA ASP A 95 -14.70 -10.92 -31.04
C ASP A 95 -16.09 -10.30 -31.33
N ALA A 96 -16.26 -9.01 -31.03
CA ALA A 96 -17.54 -8.31 -31.08
C ALA A 96 -18.19 -8.30 -32.47
N PHE A 97 -17.38 -8.25 -33.53
CA PHE A 97 -17.84 -8.12 -34.91
C PHE A 97 -17.77 -9.44 -35.66
N THR A 98 -16.63 -10.14 -35.59
CA THR A 98 -16.37 -11.38 -36.32
C THR A 98 -16.78 -12.65 -35.59
N ARG A 99 -17.06 -12.57 -34.28
CA ARG A 99 -17.37 -13.71 -33.37
C ARG A 99 -16.26 -14.76 -33.25
N SER A 100 -15.06 -14.48 -33.78
CA SER A 100 -13.85 -15.29 -33.62
C SER A 100 -13.47 -15.46 -32.14
N ALA A 101 -13.08 -16.66 -31.72
CA ALA A 101 -12.65 -16.91 -30.34
C ALA A 101 -11.13 -16.65 -30.17
N THR A 102 -10.79 -15.83 -29.18
CA THR A 102 -9.41 -15.55 -28.74
C THR A 102 -9.27 -15.96 -27.28
N SER A 103 -8.23 -16.74 -26.95
CA SER A 103 -7.87 -17.08 -25.57
C SER A 103 -6.49 -16.52 -25.21
N GLN A 104 -6.36 -15.92 -24.02
CA GLN A 104 -5.09 -15.41 -23.47
C GLN A 104 -5.04 -15.66 -21.97
N TYR A 105 -3.83 -15.63 -21.39
CA TYR A 105 -3.64 -15.75 -19.93
C TYR A 105 -3.40 -14.40 -19.23
N SER A 106 -3.28 -13.31 -19.98
CA SER A 106 -2.99 -11.98 -19.43
C SER A 106 -4.25 -11.32 -18.87
N LEU A 107 -4.17 -10.82 -17.63
CA LEU A 107 -5.19 -9.94 -17.04
C LEU A 107 -5.46 -8.68 -17.88
N ALA A 108 -4.48 -8.19 -18.64
CA ALA A 108 -4.66 -7.05 -19.54
C ALA A 108 -5.70 -7.34 -20.65
N PHE A 109 -5.82 -8.58 -21.12
CA PHE A 109 -6.82 -8.96 -22.13
C PHE A 109 -8.24 -9.02 -21.56
N GLU A 110 -8.38 -9.56 -20.34
CA GLU A 110 -9.65 -9.53 -19.59
C GLU A 110 -10.07 -8.06 -19.37
N LYS A 111 -9.16 -7.22 -18.83
CA LYS A 111 -9.40 -5.79 -18.62
C LYS A 111 -9.81 -5.06 -19.90
N ALA A 112 -9.05 -5.19 -21.00
CA ALA A 112 -9.39 -4.56 -22.28
C ALA A 112 -10.77 -5.00 -22.80
N SER A 113 -11.11 -6.28 -22.65
CA SER A 113 -12.39 -6.84 -23.09
C SER A 113 -13.58 -6.36 -22.24
N VAL A 114 -13.38 -6.18 -20.93
CA VAL A 114 -14.39 -5.58 -20.05
C VAL A 114 -14.58 -4.08 -20.36
N ILE A 115 -13.49 -3.31 -20.55
CA ILE A 115 -13.58 -1.90 -20.97
C ILE A 115 -14.30 -1.78 -22.32
N PHE A 116 -14.03 -2.68 -23.27
CA PHE A 116 -14.75 -2.72 -24.55
C PHE A 116 -16.25 -2.92 -24.34
N ASN A 117 -16.66 -3.81 -23.43
CA ASN A 117 -18.06 -4.00 -23.10
C ASN A 117 -18.69 -2.81 -22.36
N ILE A 118 -17.95 -2.09 -21.51
CA ILE A 118 -18.41 -0.82 -20.92
C ILE A 118 -18.67 0.21 -22.05
N ALA A 119 -17.71 0.34 -22.98
CA ALA A 119 -17.82 1.23 -24.14
C ALA A 119 -19.02 0.86 -25.04
N ALA A 120 -19.22 -0.43 -25.29
CA ALA A 120 -20.34 -0.97 -26.06
C ALA A 120 -21.69 -0.68 -25.39
N VAL A 121 -21.86 -1.03 -24.11
CA VAL A 121 -23.08 -0.74 -23.33
C VAL A 121 -23.39 0.75 -23.28
N LEU A 122 -22.38 1.61 -23.10
CA LEU A 122 -22.57 3.07 -23.17
C LEU A 122 -23.06 3.53 -24.55
N SER A 123 -22.61 2.91 -25.65
CA SER A 123 -23.09 3.22 -27.00
C SER A 123 -24.52 2.71 -27.27
N CYS A 124 -24.87 1.52 -26.77
CA CYS A 124 -26.23 0.97 -26.83
C CYS A 124 -27.21 1.83 -26.02
N HIS A 125 -26.86 2.14 -24.78
CA HIS A 125 -27.65 2.99 -23.90
C HIS A 125 -27.89 4.36 -24.51
N ALA A 126 -26.86 4.97 -25.12
CA ALA A 126 -26.97 6.25 -25.82
C ALA A 126 -27.85 6.21 -27.08
N ALA A 127 -27.75 5.12 -27.87
CA ALA A 127 -28.58 4.91 -29.06
C ALA A 127 -30.07 4.70 -28.71
N ALA A 128 -30.35 4.07 -27.56
CA ALA A 128 -31.70 3.77 -27.08
C ALA A 128 -32.43 4.95 -26.40
N GLN A 129 -31.75 6.06 -26.09
CA GLN A 129 -32.38 7.23 -25.45
C GLN A 129 -33.41 7.92 -26.37
N ASN A 130 -34.53 8.37 -25.79
CA ASN A 130 -35.51 9.19 -26.50
C ASN A 130 -35.07 10.66 -26.56
N ARG A 131 -34.35 11.06 -27.61
CA ARG A 131 -33.72 12.38 -27.72
C ARG A 131 -34.70 13.53 -28.06
N SER A 132 -36.00 13.27 -28.05
CA SER A 132 -37.01 14.35 -28.02
C SER A 132 -36.97 15.11 -26.69
N GLU A 133 -36.73 14.41 -25.58
CA GLU A 133 -36.58 15.01 -24.25
C GLU A 133 -35.16 15.58 -24.05
N ASP A 134 -35.03 16.75 -23.40
CA ASP A 134 -33.72 17.35 -23.14
C ASP A 134 -32.87 16.52 -22.15
N LYS A 135 -33.51 15.83 -21.19
CA LYS A 135 -32.85 14.93 -20.24
C LYS A 135 -32.18 13.77 -20.96
N ASP A 136 -32.94 13.02 -21.75
CA ASP A 136 -32.49 11.79 -22.39
C ASP A 136 -31.55 12.10 -23.58
N LEU A 137 -31.74 13.24 -24.26
CA LEU A 137 -30.75 13.77 -25.20
C LEU A 137 -29.40 14.03 -24.50
N LYS A 138 -29.41 14.62 -23.31
CA LYS A 138 -28.18 14.88 -22.54
C LYS A 138 -27.51 13.58 -22.06
N THR A 139 -28.30 12.59 -21.65
CA THR A 139 -27.81 11.24 -21.36
C THR A 139 -27.12 10.64 -22.60
N ALA A 140 -27.78 10.67 -23.77
CA ALA A 140 -27.22 10.14 -25.01
C ALA A 140 -25.89 10.81 -25.38
N TYR A 141 -25.85 12.14 -25.29
CA TYR A 141 -24.64 12.93 -25.58
C TYR A 141 -23.46 12.49 -24.69
N HIS A 142 -23.63 12.49 -23.37
CA HIS A 142 -22.56 12.10 -22.45
C HIS A 142 -22.20 10.61 -22.52
N SER A 143 -23.17 9.71 -22.73
CA SER A 143 -22.89 8.28 -22.89
C SER A 143 -22.10 7.98 -24.16
N PHE A 144 -22.34 8.67 -25.28
CA PHE A 144 -21.45 8.57 -26.44
C PHE A 144 -20.06 9.18 -26.15
N GLN A 145 -19.96 10.33 -25.47
CA GLN A 145 -18.65 10.90 -25.09
C GLN A 145 -17.83 9.96 -24.18
N ALA A 146 -18.48 9.30 -23.23
CA ALA A 146 -17.85 8.34 -22.32
C ALA A 146 -17.48 7.04 -23.05
N SER A 147 -18.34 6.55 -23.95
CA SER A 147 -18.05 5.40 -24.83
C SER A 147 -16.80 5.66 -25.69
N ALA A 148 -16.69 6.84 -26.31
CA ALA A 148 -15.49 7.25 -27.03
C ALA A 148 -14.26 7.31 -26.13
N GLY A 149 -14.40 7.79 -24.88
CA GLY A 149 -13.35 7.79 -23.86
C GLY A 149 -12.78 6.40 -23.56
N MET A 150 -13.66 5.42 -23.36
CA MET A 150 -13.30 4.03 -23.12
C MET A 150 -12.55 3.42 -24.32
N PHE A 151 -13.03 3.64 -25.54
CA PHE A 151 -12.36 3.16 -26.75
C PHE A 151 -11.00 3.86 -26.99
N THR A 152 -10.88 5.16 -26.73
CA THR A 152 -9.60 5.88 -26.78
C THR A 152 -8.59 5.27 -25.80
N TYR A 153 -9.00 5.02 -24.55
CA TYR A 153 -8.13 4.38 -23.56
C TYR A 153 -7.64 2.99 -24.02
N ILE A 154 -8.51 2.18 -24.65
CA ILE A 154 -8.10 0.90 -25.24
C ILE A 154 -6.99 1.09 -26.30
N ASN A 155 -7.21 2.01 -27.25
CA ASN A 155 -6.32 2.27 -28.38
C ASN A 155 -4.95 2.88 -27.99
N GLU A 156 -4.87 3.48 -26.80
CA GLU A 156 -3.65 4.07 -26.26
C GLU A 156 -2.86 3.11 -25.36
N ASN A 157 -3.54 2.27 -24.57
CA ASN A 157 -2.90 1.47 -23.52
C ASN A 157 -2.68 -0.01 -23.89
N PHE A 158 -3.47 -0.58 -24.81
CA PHE A 158 -3.40 -2.01 -25.15
C PHE A 158 -2.86 -2.23 -26.57
N LEU A 159 -1.61 -1.81 -26.78
CA LEU A 159 -0.95 -1.75 -28.11
C LEU A 159 -0.81 -3.12 -28.82
N HIS A 160 -0.77 -4.22 -28.07
CA HIS A 160 -0.65 -5.58 -28.60
C HIS A 160 -2.02 -6.29 -28.63
N ALA A 161 -2.88 -5.86 -29.56
CA ALA A 161 -4.25 -6.37 -29.69
C ALA A 161 -4.29 -7.86 -30.11
N PRO A 162 -4.92 -8.76 -29.30
CA PRO A 162 -5.00 -10.19 -29.61
C PRO A 162 -6.31 -10.60 -30.31
N SER A 163 -7.25 -9.66 -30.52
CA SER A 163 -8.49 -9.84 -31.28
C SER A 163 -8.74 -8.64 -32.20
N THR A 164 -9.57 -8.82 -33.23
CA THR A 164 -9.71 -7.85 -34.33
C THR A 164 -10.48 -6.60 -33.90
N ASP A 165 -11.45 -6.76 -33.01
CA ASP A 165 -12.20 -5.70 -32.34
C ASP A 165 -11.35 -4.81 -31.41
N LEU A 166 -10.23 -5.32 -30.89
CA LEU A 166 -9.25 -4.56 -30.09
C LEU A 166 -8.13 -3.95 -30.95
N ASN A 167 -8.06 -4.25 -32.25
CA ASN A 167 -7.03 -3.69 -33.13
C ASN A 167 -7.16 -2.15 -33.24
N ARG A 168 -6.01 -1.46 -33.23
CA ARG A 168 -5.95 0.01 -33.14
C ARG A 168 -6.76 0.74 -34.20
N ASP A 169 -6.70 0.28 -35.45
CA ASP A 169 -7.48 0.88 -36.55
C ASP A 169 -8.98 0.60 -36.39
N THR A 170 -9.37 -0.62 -36.03
CA THR A 170 -10.76 -1.01 -35.80
C THR A 170 -11.38 -0.19 -34.65
N VAL A 171 -10.65 -0.03 -33.54
CA VAL A 171 -11.07 0.79 -32.40
C VAL A 171 -11.13 2.28 -32.78
N LYS A 172 -10.18 2.78 -33.59
CA LYS A 172 -10.19 4.14 -34.13
C LYS A 172 -11.40 4.40 -35.05
N THR A 173 -11.77 3.44 -35.90
CA THR A 173 -13.01 3.46 -36.69
C THR A 173 -14.24 3.64 -35.77
N VAL A 174 -14.33 2.86 -34.68
CA VAL A 174 -15.43 2.96 -33.71
C VAL A 174 -15.43 4.29 -32.94
N ILE A 175 -14.27 4.81 -32.52
CA ILE A 175 -14.15 6.15 -31.89
C ILE A 175 -14.72 7.23 -32.83
N SER A 176 -14.40 7.18 -34.12
CA SER A 176 -14.90 8.13 -35.12
C SER A 176 -16.43 8.05 -35.30
N ILE A 177 -17.01 6.83 -35.30
CA ILE A 177 -18.46 6.62 -35.34
C ILE A 177 -19.13 7.24 -34.10
N VAL A 178 -18.64 6.90 -32.91
CA VAL A 178 -19.24 7.30 -31.62
C VAL A 178 -19.13 8.81 -31.39
N LEU A 179 -17.99 9.43 -31.71
CA LEU A 179 -17.85 10.89 -31.66
C LEU A 179 -18.70 11.60 -32.72
N GLY A 180 -18.84 11.02 -33.92
CA GLY A 180 -19.77 11.51 -34.95
C GLY A 180 -21.20 11.55 -34.43
N GLN A 181 -21.65 10.49 -33.75
CA GLN A 181 -22.97 10.41 -33.12
C GLN A 181 -23.13 11.41 -31.98
N ALA A 182 -22.15 11.57 -31.09
CA ALA A 182 -22.19 12.60 -30.06
C ALA A 182 -22.32 14.02 -30.64
N GLN A 183 -21.57 14.33 -31.71
CA GLN A 183 -21.63 15.62 -32.39
C GLN A 183 -22.99 15.84 -33.09
N GLU A 184 -23.57 14.79 -33.68
CA GLU A 184 -24.91 14.84 -34.29
C GLU A 184 -26.02 15.04 -33.24
N VAL A 185 -25.95 14.36 -32.09
CA VAL A 185 -26.88 14.58 -30.95
C VAL A 185 -26.80 16.02 -30.44
N PHE A 186 -25.60 16.60 -30.35
CA PHE A 186 -25.45 18.01 -30.00
C PHE A 186 -26.04 18.95 -31.05
N LEU A 187 -25.86 18.63 -32.35
CA LEU A 187 -26.48 19.36 -33.46
C LEU A 187 -28.01 19.26 -33.42
N GLU A 188 -28.59 18.08 -33.17
CA GLU A 188 -30.05 17.89 -32.99
C GLU A 188 -30.60 18.87 -31.93
N LYS A 189 -29.88 19.06 -30.80
CA LYS A 189 -30.23 20.10 -29.82
C LYS A 189 -30.04 21.52 -30.34
N GLN A 190 -28.89 21.89 -30.92
CA GLN A 190 -28.68 23.28 -31.33
C GLN A 190 -29.67 23.73 -32.44
N VAL A 191 -30.13 22.80 -33.28
CA VAL A 191 -31.22 23.04 -34.23
C VAL A 191 -32.57 23.23 -33.51
N ARG A 192 -32.88 22.41 -32.49
CA ARG A 192 -34.09 22.58 -31.65
C ARG A 192 -34.09 23.90 -30.87
N ASP A 193 -32.92 24.29 -30.35
CA ASP A 193 -32.68 25.53 -29.60
C ASP A 193 -32.64 26.80 -30.50
N GLY A 194 -32.87 26.66 -31.82
CA GLY A 194 -32.96 27.80 -32.75
C GLY A 194 -31.67 28.63 -32.89
N LYS A 195 -30.48 28.02 -32.78
CA LYS A 195 -29.21 28.76 -32.90
C LYS A 195 -28.99 29.30 -34.32
N LYS A 196 -28.20 30.38 -34.43
CA LYS A 196 -27.86 31.02 -35.72
C LYS A 196 -27.28 30.02 -36.74
N PRO A 197 -27.61 30.11 -38.04
CA PRO A 197 -27.15 29.16 -39.06
C PRO A 197 -25.62 29.02 -39.10
N ALA A 198 -24.88 30.12 -38.94
CA ALA A 198 -23.41 30.14 -38.92
C ALA A 198 -22.76 29.36 -37.75
N LEU A 199 -23.52 28.92 -36.72
CA LEU A 199 -23.06 27.93 -35.74
C LEU A 199 -23.44 26.51 -36.15
N LEU A 200 -24.68 26.32 -36.61
CA LEU A 200 -25.21 25.02 -37.05
C LEU A 200 -24.37 24.43 -38.21
N ALA A 201 -23.97 25.27 -39.16
CA ALA A 201 -23.04 24.94 -40.24
C ALA A 201 -21.74 24.32 -39.73
N LYS A 202 -21.13 24.93 -38.71
CA LYS A 202 -19.83 24.53 -38.16
C LYS A 202 -19.90 23.24 -37.33
N LEU A 203 -21.03 23.03 -36.65
CA LEU A 203 -21.32 21.81 -35.90
C LEU A 203 -21.60 20.64 -36.86
N ALA A 204 -22.36 20.87 -37.93
CA ALA A 204 -22.63 19.88 -38.99
C ALA A 204 -21.35 19.54 -39.78
N ALA A 205 -20.51 20.51 -40.12
CA ALA A 205 -19.24 20.29 -40.82
C ALA A 205 -18.28 19.40 -40.02
N GLN A 206 -18.28 19.53 -38.69
CA GLN A 206 -17.52 18.65 -37.81
C GLN A 206 -18.11 17.23 -37.76
N ALA A 207 -19.44 17.09 -37.69
CA ALA A 207 -20.10 15.78 -37.68
C ALA A 207 -19.89 15.03 -39.00
N ALA A 208 -20.03 15.73 -40.13
CA ALA A 208 -19.71 15.23 -41.46
C ALA A 208 -18.23 14.78 -41.58
N PHE A 209 -17.30 15.53 -40.99
CA PHE A 209 -15.88 15.17 -40.96
C PHE A 209 -15.60 13.91 -40.12
N LEU A 210 -16.20 13.79 -38.93
CA LEU A 210 -16.07 12.59 -38.10
C LEU A 210 -16.64 11.35 -38.81
N TYR A 211 -17.78 11.48 -39.50
CA TYR A 211 -18.31 10.41 -40.34
C TYR A 211 -17.50 10.15 -41.62
N GLY A 212 -16.77 11.14 -42.14
CA GLY A 212 -15.76 10.94 -43.18
C GLY A 212 -14.61 10.03 -42.71
N GLN A 213 -14.06 10.30 -41.52
CA GLN A 213 -13.03 9.45 -40.91
C GLN A 213 -13.55 8.04 -40.60
N ALA A 214 -14.79 7.92 -40.10
CA ALA A 214 -15.44 6.64 -39.88
C ALA A 214 -15.66 5.87 -41.20
N LYS A 215 -16.03 6.55 -42.29
CA LYS A 215 -16.17 5.96 -43.63
C LYS A 215 -14.82 5.41 -44.12
N GLU A 216 -13.74 6.17 -44.04
CA GLU A 216 -12.40 5.75 -44.47
C GLU A 216 -11.93 4.49 -43.72
N GLY A 217 -12.13 4.45 -42.40
CA GLY A 217 -11.87 3.27 -41.58
C GLY A 217 -12.73 2.07 -41.99
N LEU A 218 -14.05 2.27 -42.12
CA LEU A 218 -14.98 1.21 -42.55
C LEU A 218 -14.71 0.70 -43.97
N GLU A 219 -14.20 1.50 -44.91
CA GLU A 219 -13.86 1.03 -46.26
C GLU A 219 -12.64 0.09 -46.23
N SER A 220 -11.66 0.35 -45.37
CA SER A 220 -10.53 -0.56 -45.12
C SER A 220 -10.97 -1.82 -44.36
N ASP A 221 -11.71 -1.65 -43.27
CA ASP A 221 -12.08 -2.75 -42.36
C ASP A 221 -13.16 -3.66 -42.95
N HIS A 222 -14.08 -3.14 -43.78
CA HIS A 222 -15.04 -3.95 -44.53
C HIS A 222 -14.36 -4.81 -45.61
N ALA A 223 -13.32 -4.30 -46.27
CA ALA A 223 -12.52 -5.08 -47.23
C ALA A 223 -11.77 -6.25 -46.56
N ARG A 224 -11.48 -6.13 -45.24
CA ARG A 224 -10.92 -7.20 -44.40
C ARG A 224 -11.99 -8.11 -43.77
N GLY A 225 -13.28 -7.89 -44.05
CA GLY A 225 -14.39 -8.69 -43.52
C GLY A 225 -14.73 -8.42 -42.05
N VAL A 226 -14.25 -7.32 -41.46
CA VAL A 226 -14.45 -7.02 -40.03
C VAL A 226 -15.87 -6.51 -39.74
N PHE A 227 -16.38 -5.57 -40.55
CA PHE A 227 -17.71 -4.99 -40.38
C PHE A 227 -18.68 -5.41 -41.49
N GLU A 228 -19.97 -5.49 -41.14
CA GLU A 228 -21.05 -5.68 -42.11
C GLU A 228 -21.14 -4.49 -43.10
N SER A 229 -21.45 -4.80 -44.37
CA SER A 229 -21.68 -3.80 -45.43
C SER A 229 -22.73 -2.74 -45.05
N VAL A 230 -23.67 -3.09 -44.17
CA VAL A 230 -24.73 -2.20 -43.67
C VAL A 230 -24.16 -1.01 -42.90
N TRP A 231 -23.11 -1.20 -42.08
CA TRP A 231 -22.46 -0.11 -41.34
C TRP A 231 -21.81 0.90 -42.28
N LEU A 232 -21.08 0.42 -43.29
CA LEU A 232 -20.47 1.29 -44.30
C LEU A 232 -21.52 2.13 -45.04
N LYS A 233 -22.61 1.50 -45.51
CA LYS A 233 -23.71 2.21 -46.17
C LYS A 233 -24.36 3.26 -45.27
N PHE A 234 -24.60 2.92 -44.00
CA PHE A 234 -25.19 3.82 -43.00
C PHE A 234 -24.33 5.07 -42.78
N ILE A 235 -23.02 4.88 -42.58
CA ILE A 235 -22.08 5.98 -42.34
C ILE A 235 -21.85 6.81 -43.61
N GLN A 236 -21.83 6.21 -44.80
CA GLN A 236 -21.83 6.94 -46.08
C GLN A 236 -23.08 7.83 -46.24
N ILE A 237 -24.27 7.34 -45.89
CA ILE A 237 -25.52 8.13 -45.90
C ILE A 237 -25.42 9.30 -44.91
N LYS A 238 -24.97 9.06 -43.66
CA LYS A 238 -24.82 10.14 -42.66
C LYS A 238 -23.77 11.17 -43.06
N ALA A 239 -22.60 10.76 -43.56
CA ALA A 239 -21.56 11.68 -44.02
C ALA A 239 -22.05 12.64 -45.11
N LEU A 240 -22.80 12.14 -46.10
CA LEU A 240 -23.39 12.95 -47.18
C LEU A 240 -24.55 13.81 -46.68
N HIS A 241 -25.39 13.30 -45.77
CA HIS A 241 -26.49 14.06 -45.18
C HIS A 241 -25.99 15.24 -44.33
N LEU A 242 -24.99 15.03 -43.46
CA LEU A 242 -24.46 16.09 -42.61
C LEU A 242 -23.57 17.07 -43.40
N SER A 243 -22.91 16.62 -44.48
CA SER A 243 -22.28 17.54 -45.46
C SER A 243 -23.32 18.47 -46.10
N SER A 244 -24.47 17.93 -46.55
CA SER A 244 -25.57 18.73 -47.09
C SER A 244 -26.12 19.74 -46.06
N LEU A 245 -26.27 19.33 -44.79
CA LEU A 245 -26.69 20.24 -43.72
C LEU A 245 -25.64 21.34 -43.44
N ALA A 246 -24.35 21.03 -43.50
CA ALA A 246 -23.28 21.99 -43.29
C ALA A 246 -23.31 23.11 -44.34
N GLU A 247 -23.33 22.76 -45.63
CA GLU A 247 -23.41 23.73 -46.72
C GLU A 247 -24.76 24.45 -46.77
N TYR A 248 -25.87 23.79 -46.41
CA TYR A 248 -27.19 24.43 -46.28
C TYR A 248 -27.23 25.50 -45.19
N TYR A 249 -26.78 25.20 -43.97
CA TYR A 249 -26.73 26.21 -42.90
C TYR A 249 -25.70 27.30 -43.17
N GLN A 250 -24.61 26.99 -43.88
CA GLN A 250 -23.65 28.00 -44.34
C GLN A 250 -24.31 28.93 -45.38
N ALA A 251 -25.07 28.39 -46.33
CA ALA A 251 -25.83 29.19 -47.30
C ALA A 251 -26.83 30.13 -46.62
N LEU A 252 -27.53 29.69 -45.58
CA LEU A 252 -28.43 30.54 -44.81
C LEU A 252 -27.70 31.68 -44.09
N GLY A 253 -26.46 31.47 -43.62
CA GLY A 253 -25.64 32.54 -43.07
C GLY A 253 -25.05 33.49 -44.13
N GLU A 254 -24.80 32.99 -45.34
CA GLU A 254 -24.39 33.81 -46.49
C GLU A 254 -25.56 34.64 -47.04
N ASP A 255 -26.78 34.10 -47.04
CA ASP A 255 -28.05 34.78 -47.32
C ASP A 255 -28.35 35.89 -46.28
N GLU A 256 -28.24 35.60 -44.98
CA GLU A 256 -28.31 36.60 -43.88
C GLU A 256 -27.31 37.76 -44.05
N THR A 257 -26.21 37.57 -44.80
CA THR A 257 -25.20 38.59 -45.08
C THR A 257 -25.27 39.17 -46.50
N ASN A 258 -26.35 38.90 -47.24
CA ASN A 258 -26.59 39.31 -48.64
C ASN A 258 -25.55 38.80 -49.65
N GLN A 259 -24.84 37.70 -49.36
CA GLN A 259 -23.88 37.04 -50.27
C GLN A 259 -24.59 35.98 -51.13
N GLN A 260 -25.65 36.40 -51.82
CA GLN A 260 -26.60 35.54 -52.54
C GLN A 260 -25.93 34.66 -53.61
N GLY A 261 -24.95 35.19 -54.35
CA GLY A 261 -24.19 34.40 -55.32
C GLY A 261 -23.49 33.20 -54.67
N SER A 262 -22.84 33.41 -53.52
CA SER A 262 -22.18 32.36 -52.75
C SER A 262 -23.20 31.39 -52.14
N ALA A 263 -24.28 31.89 -51.56
CA ALA A 263 -25.36 31.08 -50.99
C ALA A 263 -25.99 30.12 -52.04
N ILE A 264 -26.13 30.54 -53.30
CA ILE A 264 -26.58 29.67 -54.39
C ILE A 264 -25.57 28.56 -54.67
N ALA A 265 -24.27 28.87 -54.77
CA ALA A 265 -23.23 27.86 -55.00
C ALA A 265 -23.14 26.84 -53.84
N ARG A 266 -23.28 27.30 -52.59
CA ARG A 266 -23.44 26.44 -51.40
C ARG A 266 -24.63 25.50 -51.51
N LEU A 267 -25.80 26.03 -51.91
CA LEU A 267 -27.01 25.23 -52.05
C LEU A 267 -26.93 24.22 -53.20
N GLN A 268 -26.26 24.54 -54.30
CA GLN A 268 -25.97 23.58 -55.37
C GLN A 268 -25.12 22.39 -54.85
N LEU A 269 -24.09 22.66 -54.06
CA LEU A 269 -23.29 21.63 -53.39
C LEU A 269 -24.11 20.83 -52.36
N ALA A 270 -24.96 21.50 -51.57
CA ALA A 270 -25.88 20.85 -50.65
C ALA A 270 -26.92 19.96 -51.36
N GLU A 271 -27.36 20.33 -52.57
CA GLU A 271 -28.31 19.58 -53.39
C GLU A 271 -27.66 18.32 -53.97
N LYS A 272 -26.42 18.46 -54.47
CA LYS A 272 -25.54 17.37 -54.93
C LYS A 272 -25.35 16.30 -53.86
N SER A 273 -24.99 16.69 -52.63
CA SER A 273 -24.82 15.75 -51.50
C SER A 273 -26.15 15.15 -51.00
N SER A 274 -27.24 15.92 -50.93
CA SER A 274 -28.54 15.38 -50.48
C SER A 274 -29.19 14.42 -51.49
N LYS A 275 -29.08 14.69 -52.80
CA LYS A 275 -29.47 13.75 -53.86
C LYS A 275 -28.72 12.41 -53.74
N GLN A 276 -27.40 12.45 -53.50
CA GLN A 276 -26.60 11.25 -53.28
C GLN A 276 -27.01 10.51 -51.99
N ALA A 277 -27.19 11.22 -50.87
CA ALA A 277 -27.63 10.62 -49.60
C ALA A 277 -29.01 9.94 -49.72
N ASN A 278 -29.98 10.58 -50.38
CA ASN A 278 -31.32 10.04 -50.64
C ASN A 278 -31.26 8.81 -51.58
N SER A 279 -30.39 8.82 -52.59
CA SER A 279 -30.15 7.67 -53.48
C SER A 279 -29.59 6.45 -52.72
N LEU A 280 -28.63 6.67 -51.83
CA LEU A 280 -28.09 5.60 -50.97
C LEU A 280 -29.10 5.13 -49.91
N ALA A 281 -29.89 6.03 -49.33
CA ALA A 281 -30.96 5.66 -48.39
C ALA A 281 -32.04 4.77 -49.05
N LYS A 282 -32.33 4.97 -50.34
CA LYS A 282 -33.22 4.09 -51.13
C LYS A 282 -32.64 2.71 -51.43
N SER A 283 -31.31 2.55 -51.44
CA SER A 283 -30.63 1.26 -51.62
C SER A 283 -30.16 0.62 -50.30
N PHE A 284 -30.54 1.21 -49.17
CA PHE A 284 -30.34 0.64 -47.85
C PHE A 284 -31.31 -0.54 -47.60
N PRO A 285 -30.87 -1.67 -46.99
CA PRO A 285 -31.74 -2.82 -46.76
C PRO A 285 -32.96 -2.47 -45.89
N SER A 286 -34.17 -2.81 -46.35
CA SER A 286 -35.43 -2.52 -45.66
C SER A 286 -35.49 -3.09 -44.24
N THR A 287 -34.86 -4.25 -44.04
CA THR A 287 -34.65 -4.89 -42.74
C THR A 287 -33.14 -5.14 -42.58
N PRO A 288 -32.42 -4.35 -41.77
CA PRO A 288 -31.02 -4.65 -41.45
C PRO A 288 -30.90 -5.94 -40.61
N SER A 289 -29.71 -6.51 -40.51
CA SER A 289 -29.48 -7.70 -39.71
C SER A 289 -29.58 -7.38 -38.21
N SER A 290 -30.04 -8.33 -37.38
CA SER A 290 -29.99 -8.16 -35.92
C SER A 290 -28.56 -8.06 -35.37
N ALA A 291 -27.58 -8.60 -36.11
CA ALA A 291 -26.16 -8.49 -35.77
C ALA A 291 -25.62 -7.06 -35.96
N SER A 292 -26.14 -6.31 -36.94
CA SER A 292 -25.74 -4.92 -37.23
C SER A 292 -26.14 -3.88 -36.19
N GLN A 293 -26.89 -4.24 -35.14
CA GLN A 293 -27.36 -3.35 -34.07
C GLN A 293 -28.17 -2.13 -34.57
N LEU A 294 -28.98 -2.33 -35.62
CA LEU A 294 -29.86 -1.30 -36.19
C LEU A 294 -31.34 -1.69 -36.09
N GLY A 295 -32.19 -0.72 -35.73
CA GLY A 295 -33.63 -0.90 -35.64
C GLY A 295 -34.29 -1.16 -37.01
N SER A 296 -35.41 -1.88 -37.02
CA SER A 296 -36.17 -2.20 -38.24
C SER A 296 -36.77 -0.98 -38.95
N ASP A 297 -36.92 0.14 -38.24
CA ASP A 297 -37.36 1.43 -38.77
C ASP A 297 -36.23 2.20 -39.48
N THR A 298 -34.95 1.88 -39.21
CA THR A 298 -33.75 2.60 -39.68
C THR A 298 -33.83 2.98 -41.16
N ALA A 299 -34.21 2.03 -42.03
CA ALA A 299 -34.29 2.25 -43.47
C ALA A 299 -35.31 3.35 -43.83
N SER A 300 -36.50 3.30 -43.22
CA SER A 300 -37.57 4.28 -43.42
C SER A 300 -37.21 5.65 -42.84
N THR A 301 -36.56 5.68 -41.68
CA THR A 301 -36.14 6.90 -41.00
C THR A 301 -35.02 7.61 -41.77
N LEU A 302 -34.02 6.88 -42.28
CA LEU A 302 -32.98 7.44 -43.16
C LEU A 302 -33.58 8.00 -44.46
N GLN A 303 -34.52 7.30 -45.09
CA GLN A 303 -35.20 7.79 -46.30
C GLN A 303 -36.07 9.02 -46.03
N SER A 304 -36.71 9.12 -44.87
CA SER A 304 -37.48 10.31 -44.46
C SER A 304 -36.57 11.52 -44.26
N ILE A 305 -35.48 11.36 -43.51
CA ILE A 305 -34.56 12.45 -43.16
C ILE A 305 -33.80 12.96 -44.39
N THR A 306 -33.25 12.06 -45.21
CA THR A 306 -32.51 12.45 -46.43
C THR A 306 -33.40 13.07 -47.50
N ARG A 307 -34.64 12.59 -47.65
CA ARG A 307 -35.63 13.19 -48.56
C ARG A 307 -36.01 14.59 -48.12
N ARG A 308 -36.37 14.78 -46.84
CA ARG A 308 -36.72 16.11 -46.29
C ARG A 308 -35.57 17.11 -46.47
N GLN A 309 -34.31 16.68 -46.27
CA GLN A 309 -33.16 17.56 -46.51
C GLN A 309 -33.02 17.94 -47.99
N MET A 310 -33.23 16.99 -48.92
CA MET A 310 -33.22 17.28 -50.35
C MET A 310 -34.34 18.27 -50.73
N GLU A 311 -35.56 18.07 -50.22
CA GLU A 311 -36.72 18.93 -50.46
C GLU A 311 -36.47 20.36 -49.93
N ASN A 312 -36.02 20.51 -48.68
CA ASN A 312 -35.66 21.81 -48.08
C ASN A 312 -34.57 22.56 -48.88
N VAL A 313 -33.54 21.86 -49.33
CA VAL A 313 -32.45 22.45 -50.13
C VAL A 313 -32.98 22.91 -51.50
N GLN A 314 -33.82 22.10 -52.15
CA GLN A 314 -34.39 22.43 -53.45
C GLN A 314 -35.36 23.62 -53.40
N GLU A 315 -36.19 23.71 -52.37
CA GLU A 315 -37.07 24.85 -52.13
C GLU A 315 -36.26 26.15 -51.95
N LYS A 316 -35.27 26.15 -51.03
CA LYS A 316 -34.45 27.33 -50.76
C LYS A 316 -33.55 27.73 -51.94
N LEU A 317 -33.00 26.75 -52.68
CA LEU A 317 -32.24 26.99 -53.91
C LEU A 317 -33.12 27.65 -54.99
N THR A 318 -34.34 27.15 -55.18
CA THR A 318 -35.29 27.72 -56.16
C THR A 318 -35.68 29.16 -55.80
N SER A 319 -35.87 29.46 -54.51
CA SER A 319 -36.08 30.85 -54.06
C SER A 319 -34.85 31.72 -54.33
N LEU A 320 -33.67 31.36 -53.83
CA LEU A 320 -32.50 32.24 -53.96
C LEU A 320 -32.04 32.42 -55.40
N VAL A 321 -32.12 31.41 -56.27
CA VAL A 321 -31.87 31.57 -57.71
C VAL A 321 -32.82 32.58 -58.31
N LYS A 322 -34.13 32.46 -58.06
CA LYS A 322 -35.14 33.43 -58.51
C LYS A 322 -34.84 34.83 -57.97
N ASP A 323 -34.60 34.98 -56.68
CA ASP A 323 -34.38 36.28 -56.05
C ASP A 323 -33.06 36.92 -56.56
N ASN A 324 -32.05 36.12 -56.91
CA ASN A 324 -30.83 36.60 -57.57
C ASN A 324 -31.07 36.98 -59.04
N ASP A 325 -31.81 36.17 -59.80
CA ASP A 325 -32.09 36.41 -61.22
C ASP A 325 -33.02 37.61 -61.48
N TYR A 326 -33.87 37.99 -60.50
CA TYR A 326 -34.79 39.12 -60.61
C TYR A 326 -34.39 40.35 -59.75
N ILE A 327 -33.57 40.21 -58.72
CA ILE A 327 -33.21 41.30 -57.78
C ILE A 327 -31.69 41.49 -57.71
N TYR A 328 -30.96 40.53 -57.15
CA TYR A 328 -29.58 40.79 -56.68
C TYR A 328 -28.49 40.73 -57.76
N HIS A 329 -28.70 39.97 -58.84
CA HIS A 329 -27.81 39.81 -59.99
C HIS A 329 -26.34 39.49 -59.64
N GLN A 330 -26.10 38.79 -58.54
CA GLN A 330 -24.75 38.43 -58.11
C GLN A 330 -24.21 37.23 -58.88
N THR A 331 -22.94 37.28 -59.26
CA THR A 331 -22.23 36.16 -59.88
C THR A 331 -22.15 34.97 -58.92
N VAL A 332 -22.66 33.82 -59.34
CA VAL A 332 -22.51 32.55 -58.61
C VAL A 332 -21.05 32.06 -58.77
N PRO A 333 -20.26 31.90 -57.68
CA PRO A 333 -18.89 31.41 -57.75
C PRO A 333 -18.85 29.90 -58.03
N ALA A 334 -17.74 29.40 -58.57
CA ALA A 334 -17.56 27.97 -58.82
C ALA A 334 -17.33 27.20 -57.52
N GLU A 335 -17.76 25.93 -57.44
CA GLU A 335 -17.60 25.07 -56.24
C GLU A 335 -16.17 25.13 -55.65
N ALA A 336 -15.14 25.06 -56.50
CA ALA A 336 -13.73 25.07 -56.09
C ALA A 336 -13.20 26.43 -55.56
N SER A 337 -13.99 27.50 -55.65
CA SER A 337 -13.68 28.83 -55.09
C SER A 337 -14.40 29.12 -53.77
N LEU A 338 -15.28 28.21 -53.31
CA LEU A 338 -15.90 28.32 -51.99
C LEU A 338 -14.91 27.99 -50.87
N SER A 339 -14.97 28.75 -49.78
CA SER A 339 -14.20 28.45 -48.57
C SER A 339 -14.75 27.20 -47.86
N PRO A 340 -13.90 26.27 -47.39
CA PRO A 340 -14.36 25.13 -46.57
C PRO A 340 -15.06 25.61 -45.29
N VAL A 341 -16.23 25.02 -44.97
CA VAL A 341 -16.96 25.36 -43.74
C VAL A 341 -16.09 25.06 -42.51
N THR A 342 -15.91 26.05 -41.64
CA THR A 342 -15.11 25.91 -40.41
C THR A 342 -15.71 24.84 -39.52
N LYS A 343 -14.91 23.91 -39.00
CA LYS A 343 -15.38 22.81 -38.14
C LYS A 343 -15.27 23.20 -36.67
N VAL A 344 -16.29 22.89 -35.85
CA VAL A 344 -16.27 23.13 -34.39
C VAL A 344 -16.58 21.82 -33.63
N PRO A 345 -15.61 21.23 -32.92
CA PRO A 345 -15.85 20.08 -32.04
C PRO A 345 -16.56 20.52 -30.75
N ALA A 346 -17.82 20.12 -30.62
CA ALA A 346 -18.55 20.13 -29.36
C ALA A 346 -18.28 18.83 -28.59
N ALA A 347 -18.44 17.69 -29.27
CA ALA A 347 -18.14 16.38 -28.71
C ALA A 347 -16.62 16.14 -28.59
N LYS A 348 -16.20 15.61 -27.44
CA LYS A 348 -14.86 15.09 -27.15
C LYS A 348 -14.97 13.79 -26.38
N ALA A 349 -13.99 12.90 -26.54
CA ALA A 349 -13.84 11.72 -25.69
C ALA A 349 -13.49 12.16 -24.26
N ILE A 350 -14.18 11.63 -23.24
CA ILE A 350 -13.90 11.95 -21.84
C ILE A 350 -12.81 10.98 -21.34
N PRO A 351 -11.68 11.46 -20.79
CA PRO A 351 -10.63 10.58 -20.26
C PRO A 351 -11.13 9.59 -19.22
N LEU A 352 -10.59 8.36 -19.22
CA LEU A 352 -10.98 7.33 -18.26
C LEU A 352 -10.83 7.80 -16.80
N SER A 353 -9.76 8.54 -16.51
CA SER A 353 -9.49 9.12 -15.20
C SER A 353 -10.54 10.14 -14.76
N GLU A 354 -11.13 10.91 -15.66
CA GLU A 354 -12.21 11.87 -15.35
C GLU A 354 -13.52 11.12 -15.03
N LEU A 355 -13.84 10.07 -15.78
CA LEU A 355 -15.01 9.23 -15.52
C LEU A 355 -14.96 8.58 -14.12
N TYR A 356 -13.81 8.02 -13.73
CA TYR A 356 -13.65 7.31 -12.44
C TYR A 356 -13.40 8.22 -11.23
N GLN A 357 -13.27 9.54 -11.42
CA GLN A 357 -13.26 10.52 -10.32
C GLN A 357 -14.66 10.78 -9.73
N GLY A 358 -15.73 10.42 -10.44
CA GLY A 358 -17.10 10.55 -9.94
C GLY A 358 -17.37 9.65 -8.73
N GLN A 359 -17.85 10.21 -7.62
CA GLN A 359 -18.18 9.45 -6.40
C GLN A 359 -19.14 8.28 -6.67
N ASP A 360 -20.05 8.42 -7.64
CA ASP A 360 -21.02 7.36 -7.95
C ASP A 360 -20.36 6.12 -8.56
N ILE A 361 -19.29 6.26 -9.36
CA ILE A 361 -18.55 5.09 -9.88
C ILE A 361 -17.78 4.40 -8.73
N GLN A 362 -17.20 5.16 -7.80
CA GLN A 362 -16.55 4.59 -6.62
C GLN A 362 -17.55 3.83 -5.72
N ARG A 363 -18.76 4.38 -5.53
CA ARG A 363 -19.87 3.69 -4.84
C ARG A 363 -20.35 2.44 -5.59
N ILE A 364 -20.35 2.45 -6.93
CA ILE A 364 -20.68 1.29 -7.75
C ILE A 364 -19.63 0.18 -7.58
N ILE A 365 -18.33 0.51 -7.60
CA ILE A 365 -17.22 -0.45 -7.44
C ILE A 365 -17.22 -1.08 -6.03
N GLY A 366 -17.43 -0.26 -5.00
CA GLY A 366 -17.38 -0.71 -3.60
C GLY A 366 -15.94 -0.84 -3.05
N PRO A 367 -15.78 -1.39 -1.83
CA PRO A 367 -14.47 -1.59 -1.21
C PRO A 367 -13.65 -2.69 -1.92
N ASP A 368 -12.33 -2.68 -1.74
CA ASP A 368 -11.44 -3.74 -2.23
C ASP A 368 -11.79 -5.09 -1.58
N ILE A 369 -12.24 -6.03 -2.41
CA ILE A 369 -12.58 -7.39 -2.00
C ILE A 369 -11.40 -8.06 -1.29
N PHE A 370 -10.16 -7.83 -1.74
CA PHE A 370 -8.97 -8.49 -1.24
C PHE A 370 -8.14 -7.63 -0.28
N GLN A 371 -8.77 -6.63 0.37
CA GLN A 371 -8.10 -5.70 1.29
C GLN A 371 -7.19 -6.39 2.34
N LYS A 372 -7.58 -7.59 2.80
CA LYS A 372 -6.86 -8.41 3.79
C LYS A 372 -5.50 -8.96 3.29
N ILE A 373 -5.31 -9.14 1.98
CA ILE A 373 -4.14 -9.85 1.41
C ILE A 373 -3.07 -8.83 1.03
N VAL A 374 -2.14 -8.55 1.94
CA VAL A 374 -1.01 -7.63 1.71
C VAL A 374 0.09 -8.34 0.90
N PRO A 375 0.51 -7.82 -0.27
CA PRO A 375 1.54 -8.49 -1.10
C PRO A 375 2.90 -8.56 -0.42
N ILE A 376 3.68 -9.62 -0.70
CA ILE A 376 5.00 -9.83 -0.07
C ILE A 376 5.95 -8.65 -0.32
N SER A 377 5.98 -8.11 -1.54
CA SER A 377 6.74 -6.88 -1.85
C SER A 377 6.28 -5.68 -1.05
N VAL A 378 5.00 -5.58 -0.71
CA VAL A 378 4.50 -4.52 0.19
C VAL A 378 4.91 -4.80 1.63
N THR A 379 4.93 -6.05 2.11
CA THR A 379 5.42 -6.37 3.46
C THR A 379 6.93 -6.11 3.61
N GLU A 380 7.71 -6.29 2.54
CA GLU A 380 9.13 -5.93 2.48
C GLU A 380 9.31 -4.40 2.57
N SER A 381 8.63 -3.63 1.72
CA SER A 381 8.69 -2.16 1.76
C SER A 381 8.07 -1.56 3.03
N ALA A 382 7.06 -2.20 3.63
CA ALA A 382 6.53 -1.82 4.94
C ALA A 382 7.54 -2.10 6.07
N SER A 383 8.29 -3.21 5.99
CA SER A 383 9.39 -3.48 6.93
C SER A 383 10.52 -2.46 6.81
N MET A 384 10.84 -2.00 5.60
CA MET A 384 11.76 -0.88 5.37
C MET A 384 11.21 0.44 5.96
N TYR A 385 9.90 0.68 5.85
CA TYR A 385 9.25 1.83 6.48
C TYR A 385 9.25 1.75 8.02
N ASP A 386 9.08 0.56 8.60
CA ASP A 386 9.24 0.33 10.03
C ASP A 386 10.69 0.59 10.49
N GLU A 387 11.70 0.29 9.67
CA GLU A 387 13.09 0.66 9.95
C GLU A 387 13.30 2.18 9.93
N GLU A 388 12.73 2.91 8.97
CA GLU A 388 12.78 4.39 8.93
C GLU A 388 12.00 5.03 10.09
N LYS A 389 10.83 4.49 10.46
CA LYS A 389 10.11 4.86 11.69
C LYS A 389 10.96 4.60 12.95
N ALA A 390 11.69 3.48 13.00
CA ALA A 390 12.59 3.18 14.11
C ALA A 390 13.81 4.13 14.15
N LYS A 391 14.40 4.50 13.00
CA LYS A 391 15.46 5.51 12.89
C LYS A 391 14.98 6.88 13.38
N LEU A 392 13.78 7.30 12.96
CA LEU A 392 13.13 8.53 13.45
C LEU A 392 13.02 8.53 14.98
N ILE A 393 12.39 7.49 15.56
CA ILE A 393 12.20 7.39 17.02
C ILE A 393 13.52 7.31 17.79
N ARG A 394 14.53 6.57 17.29
CA ARG A 394 15.86 6.52 17.90
C ARG A 394 16.50 7.92 17.91
N SER A 395 16.53 8.61 16.77
CA SER A 395 17.17 9.92 16.65
C SER A 395 16.50 11.02 17.48
N GLU A 396 15.16 11.00 17.63
CA GLU A 396 14.46 11.96 18.49
C GLU A 396 14.60 11.59 19.98
N ALA A 397 14.60 10.31 20.34
CA ALA A 397 14.86 9.87 21.71
C ALA A 397 16.28 10.21 22.17
N GLU A 398 17.28 10.05 21.30
CA GLU A 398 18.68 10.42 21.56
C GLU A 398 18.83 11.92 21.82
N LYS A 399 18.25 12.79 20.99
CA LYS A 399 18.22 14.25 21.21
C LYS A 399 17.55 14.62 22.53
N VAL A 400 16.46 13.94 22.89
CA VAL A 400 15.74 14.15 24.15
C VAL A 400 16.60 13.75 25.34
N GLU A 401 17.33 12.64 25.26
CA GLU A 401 18.16 12.14 26.35
C GLU A 401 19.49 12.90 26.48
N GLN A 402 20.13 13.29 25.37
CA GLN A 402 21.23 14.25 25.37
C GLN A 402 20.80 15.53 26.10
N ALA A 403 19.65 16.11 25.74
CA ALA A 403 19.15 17.31 26.40
C ALA A 403 18.73 17.07 27.87
N ASN A 404 18.30 15.86 28.25
CA ASN A 404 18.08 15.49 29.65
C ASN A 404 19.41 15.48 30.43
N GLY A 405 20.45 14.85 29.87
CA GLY A 405 21.80 14.75 30.45
C GLY A 405 22.49 16.11 30.56
N GLU A 406 22.44 16.94 29.51
CA GLU A 406 22.96 18.32 29.54
C GLU A 406 22.31 19.16 30.64
N MET A 407 20.99 19.02 30.84
CA MET A 407 20.29 19.69 31.94
C MET A 407 20.75 19.16 33.30
N ALA A 408 20.86 17.84 33.47
CA ALA A 408 21.29 17.24 34.73
C ALA A 408 22.73 17.65 35.09
N ALA A 409 23.68 17.54 34.15
CA ALA A 409 25.07 17.94 34.33
C ALA A 409 25.22 19.45 34.58
N SER A 410 24.40 20.29 33.94
CA SER A 410 24.38 21.72 34.21
C SER A 410 23.90 22.05 35.62
N LEU A 411 22.90 21.33 36.15
CA LEU A 411 22.40 21.53 37.50
C LEU A 411 23.39 21.04 38.57
N ASP A 412 24.01 19.87 38.35
CA ASP A 412 25.05 19.32 39.22
C ASP A 412 26.29 20.22 39.29
N TYR A 413 26.78 20.71 38.14
CA TYR A 413 27.88 21.68 38.06
C TYR A 413 27.59 22.96 38.87
N LEU A 414 26.35 23.44 38.86
CA LEU A 414 25.91 24.59 39.64
C LEU A 414 25.56 24.24 41.11
N LYS A 415 25.55 22.96 41.50
CA LYS A 415 25.07 22.43 42.80
C LYS A 415 23.59 22.76 43.10
N LEU A 416 22.78 22.96 42.06
CA LEU A 416 21.36 23.31 42.17
C LEU A 416 20.47 22.05 42.22
N PRO A 417 19.40 22.01 43.04
CA PRO A 417 18.86 23.11 43.85
C PRO A 417 19.57 23.31 45.21
N ASN A 418 20.39 22.36 45.65
CA ASN A 418 20.84 22.22 47.03
C ASN A 418 21.53 23.48 47.60
N SER A 419 22.28 24.22 46.77
CA SER A 419 22.91 25.48 47.17
C SER A 419 21.93 26.60 47.56
N LEU A 420 20.68 26.60 47.08
CA LEU A 420 19.69 27.64 47.42
C LEU A 420 19.10 27.46 48.82
N ASN A 421 18.98 26.22 49.31
CA ASN A 421 18.46 25.92 50.65
C ASN A 421 19.35 26.52 51.75
N VAL A 422 20.66 26.59 51.47
CA VAL A 422 21.69 27.22 52.31
C VAL A 422 21.45 28.70 52.47
N LEU A 423 21.27 29.40 51.34
CA LEU A 423 21.16 30.86 51.26
C LEU A 423 19.84 31.38 51.82
N LYS A 424 18.89 30.48 52.12
CA LYS A 424 17.67 30.75 52.90
C LYS A 424 17.86 30.63 54.42
N GLY A 425 19.08 30.40 54.90
CA GLY A 425 19.39 30.30 56.33
C GLY A 425 19.17 28.91 56.93
N GLY A 426 19.17 27.83 56.13
CA GLY A 426 18.93 26.45 56.58
C GLY A 426 19.96 25.84 57.55
N LEU A 427 20.87 26.65 58.12
CA LEU A 427 22.01 26.19 58.91
C LEU A 427 21.63 25.61 60.29
N GLU A 428 20.52 26.06 60.89
CA GLU A 428 20.03 25.50 62.17
C GLU A 428 19.29 24.16 62.02
N GLN A 429 18.88 23.77 60.80
CA GLN A 429 18.07 22.56 60.59
C GLN A 429 18.86 21.37 60.00
N GLU A 430 20.16 21.52 59.70
CA GLU A 430 21.07 20.44 59.25
C GLU A 430 21.88 19.78 60.38
N MET A 431 21.42 19.82 61.64
CA MET A 431 21.88 18.90 62.70
C MET A 431 20.99 17.66 62.88
N GLY A 432 19.83 17.62 62.22
CA GLY A 432 19.08 16.37 62.01
C GLY A 432 19.66 15.56 60.85
N THR A 433 19.17 14.35 60.66
CA THR A 433 19.43 13.53 59.48
C THR A 433 19.08 14.24 58.18
N ASP A 434 19.78 13.85 57.12
CA ASP A 434 19.26 14.07 55.79
C ASP A 434 18.04 13.15 55.59
N ARG A 435 16.86 13.74 55.34
CA ARG A 435 15.61 12.98 55.13
C ARG A 435 15.70 12.01 53.96
N GLU A 436 16.59 12.26 53.00
CA GLU A 436 16.86 11.32 51.92
C GLU A 436 17.52 10.04 52.45
N PHE A 437 18.45 10.15 53.41
CA PHE A 437 19.09 9.02 54.07
C PHE A 437 18.17 8.28 55.05
N GLU A 438 17.36 9.02 55.80
CA GLU A 438 16.28 8.47 56.64
C GLU A 438 15.31 7.64 55.77
N SER A 439 14.87 8.19 54.63
CA SER A 439 14.01 7.49 53.66
C SER A 439 14.67 6.24 53.08
N TRP A 440 15.96 6.27 52.75
CA TRP A 440 16.68 5.08 52.26
C TRP A 440 16.73 3.97 53.32
N CYS A 441 17.04 4.31 54.58
CA CYS A 441 17.04 3.33 55.67
C CYS A 441 15.65 2.75 55.90
N GLN A 442 14.61 3.60 55.88
CA GLN A 442 13.21 3.19 56.01
C GLN A 442 12.74 2.30 54.85
N GLU A 443 13.19 2.57 53.62
CA GLU A 443 12.83 1.79 52.44
C GLU A 443 13.51 0.41 52.47
N LEU A 444 14.77 0.33 52.92
CA LEU A 444 15.50 -0.93 53.13
C LEU A 444 14.89 -1.83 54.23
N THR A 445 14.02 -1.32 55.13
CA THR A 445 13.26 -2.19 56.06
C THR A 445 12.12 -2.95 55.38
N ASN A 446 11.61 -2.46 54.25
CA ASN A 446 10.48 -3.10 53.54
C ASN A 446 10.92 -4.31 52.70
N HIS A 447 12.22 -4.45 52.44
CA HIS A 447 12.78 -5.52 51.63
C HIS A 447 13.56 -6.50 52.51
N GLN A 448 13.30 -7.80 52.38
CA GLN A 448 14.07 -8.86 53.08
C GLN A 448 15.44 -9.09 52.43
N SER A 449 16.24 -10.05 52.89
CA SER A 449 17.50 -10.37 52.21
C SER A 449 17.24 -10.95 50.81
N PHE A 450 18.15 -10.66 49.88
CA PHE A 450 18.04 -11.18 48.51
C PHE A 450 18.22 -12.70 48.41
N SER A 451 18.66 -13.36 49.49
CA SER A 451 18.99 -14.80 49.53
C SER A 451 17.84 -15.67 49.01
N THR A 452 16.61 -15.45 49.48
CA THR A 452 15.43 -16.23 49.06
C THR A 452 15.02 -15.95 47.61
N ALA A 453 15.26 -14.74 47.10
CA ALA A 453 14.99 -14.40 45.70
C ALA A 453 15.99 -15.09 44.75
N PHE A 454 17.27 -15.13 45.11
CA PHE A 454 18.29 -15.88 44.36
C PHE A 454 18.10 -17.41 44.47
N GLU A 455 17.68 -17.94 45.62
CA GLU A 455 17.27 -19.36 45.73
C GLU A 455 16.14 -19.70 44.77
N GLN A 456 15.14 -18.82 44.64
CA GLN A 456 14.02 -19.05 43.75
C GLN A 456 14.45 -18.99 42.27
N LEU A 457 15.25 -18.01 41.87
CA LEU A 457 15.85 -17.94 40.53
C LEU A 457 16.63 -19.21 40.17
N GLN A 458 17.41 -19.78 41.09
CA GLN A 458 18.13 -21.04 40.83
C GLN A 458 17.18 -22.24 40.66
N ARG A 459 16.03 -22.28 41.35
CA ARG A 459 15.00 -23.32 41.13
C ARG A 459 14.33 -23.17 39.77
N ASP A 460 13.99 -21.95 39.38
CA ASP A 460 13.32 -21.67 38.11
C ASP A 460 14.27 -21.93 36.92
N LYS A 461 15.55 -21.52 37.03
CA LYS A 461 16.61 -21.90 36.08
C LYS A 461 16.73 -23.42 35.94
N GLN A 462 16.78 -24.16 37.05
CA GLN A 462 16.91 -25.62 37.02
C GLN A 462 15.68 -26.28 36.36
N ALA A 463 14.47 -25.81 36.65
CA ALA A 463 13.24 -26.33 36.04
C ALA A 463 13.22 -26.17 34.51
N VAL A 464 13.70 -25.03 33.99
CA VAL A 464 13.85 -24.81 32.55
C VAL A 464 14.89 -25.76 31.93
N LEU A 465 16.06 -25.92 32.58
CA LEU A 465 17.10 -26.85 32.12
C LEU A 465 16.63 -28.31 32.15
N ASP A 466 15.82 -28.71 33.13
CA ASP A 466 15.27 -30.05 33.25
C ASP A 466 14.24 -30.35 32.15
N SER A 467 13.41 -29.38 31.76
CA SER A 467 12.50 -29.52 30.60
C SER A 467 13.27 -29.60 29.26
N LEU A 468 14.28 -28.76 29.06
CA LEU A 468 15.17 -28.85 27.88
C LEU A 468 15.88 -30.22 27.81
N ALA A 469 16.33 -30.75 28.94
CA ALA A 469 16.91 -32.09 29.05
C ALA A 469 15.88 -33.20 28.78
N LYS A 470 14.65 -33.09 29.31
CA LYS A 470 13.54 -34.01 28.98
C LYS A 470 13.25 -33.99 27.48
N SER A 471 13.11 -32.82 26.87
CA SER A 471 12.85 -32.63 25.45
C SER A 471 13.94 -33.25 24.58
N THR A 472 15.22 -32.99 24.88
CA THR A 472 16.38 -33.63 24.21
C THR A 472 16.26 -35.16 24.25
N LYS A 473 16.02 -35.71 25.44
CA LYS A 473 15.91 -37.15 25.68
C LYS A 473 14.73 -37.79 24.95
N GLN A 474 13.61 -37.08 24.77
CA GLN A 474 12.47 -37.58 23.99
C GLN A 474 12.82 -37.75 22.51
N LEU A 475 13.52 -36.77 21.93
CA LEU A 475 13.98 -36.81 20.53
C LEU A 475 15.00 -37.95 20.33
N ASP A 476 16.00 -38.07 21.22
CA ASP A 476 16.99 -39.15 21.18
C ASP A 476 16.34 -40.54 21.31
N MET A 477 15.32 -40.67 22.16
CA MET A 477 14.59 -41.93 22.33
C MET A 477 13.79 -42.29 21.08
N GLU A 478 13.08 -41.35 20.45
CA GLU A 478 12.33 -41.59 19.21
C GLU A 478 13.25 -41.94 18.04
N GLU A 479 14.34 -41.19 17.86
CA GLU A 479 15.34 -41.45 16.82
C GLU A 479 15.97 -42.84 16.98
N SER A 480 16.32 -43.23 18.21
CA SER A 480 16.84 -44.57 18.50
C SER A 480 15.82 -45.69 18.28
N VAL A 481 14.51 -45.41 18.36
CA VAL A 481 13.45 -46.40 18.09
C VAL A 481 13.21 -46.51 16.59
N CYS A 482 13.13 -45.38 15.87
CA CYS A 482 13.00 -45.35 14.42
C CYS A 482 14.14 -46.14 13.75
N GLU A 483 15.38 -45.93 14.17
CA GLU A 483 16.53 -46.59 13.55
C GLU A 483 16.70 -48.05 13.97
N LYS A 484 16.25 -48.46 15.18
CA LYS A 484 16.14 -49.87 15.55
C LYS A 484 15.09 -50.61 14.72
N MET A 485 13.94 -49.98 14.45
CA MET A 485 12.92 -50.59 13.59
C MET A 485 13.38 -50.65 12.13
N ARG A 486 14.04 -49.60 11.62
CA ARG A 486 14.71 -49.64 10.29
C ARG A 486 15.73 -50.77 10.20
N SER A 487 16.57 -50.94 11.22
CA SER A 487 17.55 -52.03 11.30
C SER A 487 16.90 -53.43 11.34
N LYS A 488 15.70 -53.55 11.91
CA LYS A 488 14.97 -54.83 12.07
C LYS A 488 14.15 -55.23 10.85
N TYR A 489 13.55 -54.27 10.14
CA TYR A 489 12.64 -54.51 9.01
C TYR A 489 13.20 -54.04 7.65
N GLY A 490 14.35 -53.37 7.63
CA GLY A 490 15.09 -53.03 6.41
C GLY A 490 14.25 -52.20 5.42
N PRO A 491 14.04 -52.68 4.17
CA PRO A 491 13.29 -51.93 3.15
C PRO A 491 11.80 -51.77 3.48
N ASP A 492 11.24 -52.64 4.33
CA ASP A 492 9.82 -52.58 4.69
C ASP A 492 9.52 -51.40 5.64
N TRP A 493 10.54 -50.88 6.34
CA TRP A 493 10.41 -49.71 7.23
C TRP A 493 10.49 -48.39 6.45
N THR A 494 9.42 -48.09 5.71
CA THR A 494 9.31 -46.91 4.82
C THR A 494 9.28 -45.56 5.54
N GLN A 495 9.17 -45.55 6.88
CA GLN A 495 9.22 -44.33 7.70
C GLN A 495 10.52 -43.54 7.47
N GLN A 496 10.41 -42.22 7.26
CA GLN A 496 11.57 -41.34 7.08
C GLN A 496 12.48 -41.27 8.33
N PRO A 497 13.80 -41.04 8.20
CA PRO A 497 14.70 -40.91 9.35
C PRO A 497 14.46 -39.65 10.19
N SER A 498 14.34 -39.81 11.51
CA SER A 498 14.00 -38.73 12.44
C SER A 498 15.08 -37.64 12.57
N SER A 499 16.35 -37.97 12.34
CA SER A 499 17.48 -37.05 12.45
C SER A 499 17.34 -35.79 11.59
N ARG A 500 16.70 -35.91 10.41
CA ARG A 500 16.37 -34.75 9.55
C ARG A 500 15.20 -33.95 10.09
N LEU A 501 14.14 -34.62 10.52
CA LEU A 501 12.88 -34.00 10.95
C LEU A 501 13.01 -33.28 12.31
N THR A 502 13.93 -33.73 13.17
CA THR A 502 14.20 -33.14 14.49
C THR A 502 15.22 -32.00 14.45
N SER A 503 15.79 -31.68 13.29
CA SER A 503 16.92 -30.75 13.17
C SER A 503 16.62 -29.33 13.66
N THR A 504 15.42 -28.80 13.40
CA THR A 504 14.96 -27.50 13.93
C THR A 504 14.76 -27.56 15.44
N LEU A 505 13.95 -28.51 15.93
CA LEU A 505 13.68 -28.69 17.37
C LEU A 505 14.97 -28.85 18.19
N ARG A 506 15.99 -29.54 17.65
CA ARG A 506 17.31 -29.67 18.29
C ARG A 506 18.12 -28.36 18.28
N ALA A 507 17.97 -27.52 17.26
CA ALA A 507 18.55 -26.18 17.23
C ALA A 507 17.85 -25.23 18.23
N ASP A 508 16.52 -25.29 18.32
CA ASP A 508 15.70 -24.51 19.25
C ASP A 508 16.06 -24.86 20.71
N VAL A 509 16.11 -26.17 21.04
CA VAL A 509 16.57 -26.67 22.35
C VAL A 509 18.00 -26.18 22.67
N LYS A 510 18.90 -26.15 21.69
CA LYS A 510 20.26 -25.64 21.90
C LYS A 510 20.24 -24.13 22.16
N SER A 511 19.51 -23.36 21.36
CA SER A 511 19.45 -21.89 21.48
C SER A 511 18.90 -21.47 22.84
N TYR A 512 17.79 -22.04 23.30
CA TYR A 512 17.24 -21.75 24.62
C TYR A 512 18.18 -22.17 25.75
N ARG A 513 18.92 -23.27 25.58
CA ARG A 513 19.96 -23.66 26.54
C ARG A 513 21.08 -22.63 26.61
N ASP A 514 21.63 -22.23 25.46
CA ASP A 514 22.72 -21.26 25.38
C ASP A 514 22.31 -19.94 26.06
N THR A 515 21.09 -19.44 25.80
CA THR A 515 20.54 -18.23 26.44
C THR A 515 20.31 -18.39 27.96
N VAL A 516 19.89 -19.56 28.43
CA VAL A 516 19.71 -19.85 29.87
C VAL A 516 21.06 -19.96 30.60
N ASP A 517 22.08 -20.49 29.93
CA ASP A 517 23.44 -20.53 30.46
C ASP A 517 24.09 -19.12 30.44
N GLU A 518 23.78 -18.27 29.44
CA GLU A 518 24.17 -16.86 29.38
C GLU A 518 23.55 -16.05 30.54
N ALA A 519 22.22 -16.06 30.68
CA ALA A 519 21.50 -15.38 31.75
C ALA A 519 21.96 -15.83 33.15
N GLY A 520 22.36 -17.09 33.29
CA GLY A 520 22.97 -17.62 34.50
C GLY A 520 24.31 -16.98 34.89
N ASN A 521 25.03 -16.36 33.95
CA ASN A 521 26.21 -15.54 34.25
C ASN A 521 25.81 -14.15 34.77
N SER A 522 24.72 -13.57 34.25
CA SER A 522 24.13 -12.32 34.76
C SER A 522 23.61 -12.50 36.19
N ASP A 523 22.93 -13.61 36.49
CA ASP A 523 22.52 -13.99 37.86
C ASP A 523 23.72 -14.03 38.82
N ALA A 524 24.86 -14.59 38.38
CA ALA A 524 26.07 -14.67 39.19
C ALA A 524 26.71 -13.28 39.43
N GLN A 525 26.59 -12.35 38.49
CA GLN A 525 27.00 -10.96 38.66
C GLN A 525 26.08 -10.21 39.64
N LEU A 526 24.76 -10.41 39.55
CA LEU A 526 23.81 -9.87 40.52
C LEU A 526 24.06 -10.44 41.92
N PHE A 527 24.26 -11.76 42.05
CA PHE A 527 24.53 -12.41 43.33
C PHE A 527 25.86 -11.94 43.98
N SER A 528 26.93 -11.78 43.18
CA SER A 528 28.19 -11.24 43.69
C SER A 528 28.09 -9.76 44.09
N THR A 529 27.30 -8.96 43.38
CA THR A 529 27.00 -7.57 43.75
C THR A 529 26.18 -7.49 45.05
N ALA A 530 25.17 -8.36 45.20
CA ALA A 530 24.40 -8.47 46.44
C ALA A 530 25.29 -8.81 47.64
N ARG A 531 26.23 -9.75 47.46
CA ARG A 531 27.23 -10.10 48.49
C ARG A 531 28.25 -9.01 48.78
N GLN A 532 28.60 -8.19 47.79
CA GLN A 532 29.56 -7.08 48.00
C GLN A 532 29.01 -6.03 48.97
N TYR A 533 27.70 -5.75 48.92
CA TYR A 533 27.05 -4.73 49.73
C TYR A 533 26.20 -5.30 50.89
N GLU A 534 26.16 -6.62 51.08
CA GLU A 534 25.36 -7.33 52.09
C GLU A 534 25.47 -6.70 53.49
N GLY A 535 26.70 -6.41 53.95
CA GLY A 535 26.94 -5.75 55.24
C GLY A 535 26.58 -4.25 55.28
N ASP A 536 26.64 -3.53 54.15
CA ASP A 536 26.17 -2.14 54.08
C ASP A 536 24.63 -2.09 54.07
N PHE A 537 23.96 -3.07 53.45
CA PHE A 537 22.51 -3.23 53.49
C PHE A 537 22.01 -3.57 54.90
N GLU A 538 22.71 -4.47 55.61
CA GLU A 538 22.42 -4.77 57.02
C GLU A 538 22.69 -3.56 57.92
N GLU A 539 23.77 -2.80 57.72
CA GLU A 539 24.05 -1.55 58.44
C GLU A 539 22.89 -0.54 58.29
N MET A 540 22.43 -0.30 57.06
CA MET A 540 21.30 0.61 56.78
C MET A 540 19.95 0.07 57.27
N ARG A 541 19.65 -1.23 57.10
CA ARG A 541 18.38 -1.84 57.53
C ARG A 541 18.25 -1.82 59.05
N ASN A 542 19.27 -2.23 59.79
CA ASN A 542 19.24 -2.22 61.26
C ASN A 542 19.00 -0.80 61.80
N ALA A 543 19.62 0.21 61.19
CA ALA A 543 19.40 1.61 61.57
C ALA A 543 17.98 2.10 61.23
N GLY A 544 17.37 1.61 60.15
CA GLY A 544 15.96 1.86 59.83
C GLY A 544 14.98 1.18 60.80
N GLU A 545 15.20 -0.11 61.10
CA GLU A 545 14.34 -0.91 61.99
C GLU A 545 14.33 -0.40 63.44
N GLN A 546 15.47 0.10 63.91
CA GLN A 546 15.64 0.57 65.29
C GLN A 546 15.36 2.09 65.45
N GLY A 547 15.14 2.81 64.35
CA GLY A 547 15.03 4.28 64.36
C GLY A 547 16.35 5.00 64.65
N GLU A 548 17.49 4.31 64.47
CA GLU A 548 18.83 4.80 64.73
C GLU A 548 19.56 5.34 63.48
N ALA A 549 18.81 5.65 62.41
CA ALA A 549 19.35 6.30 61.20
C ALA A 549 20.19 7.55 61.53
N ASP A 550 19.73 8.37 62.49
CA ASP A 550 20.46 9.54 63.00
C ASP A 550 21.82 9.20 63.60
N ILE A 551 21.91 8.09 64.33
CA ILE A 551 23.13 7.64 64.99
C ILE A 551 24.09 7.08 63.95
N LEU A 552 23.62 6.27 63.00
CA LEU A 552 24.44 5.78 61.88
C LEU A 552 24.98 6.94 61.02
N TYR A 553 24.12 7.92 60.70
CA TYR A 553 24.48 9.09 59.92
C TYR A 553 25.52 9.95 60.63
N GLN A 554 25.32 10.24 61.92
CA GLN A 554 26.25 11.02 62.72
C GLN A 554 27.59 10.30 62.93
N GLN A 555 27.59 8.98 63.15
CA GLN A 555 28.82 8.18 63.21
C GLN A 555 29.58 8.20 61.88
N ALA A 556 28.89 8.07 60.75
CA ALA A 556 29.52 8.15 59.43
C ALA A 556 30.11 9.55 59.15
N LEU A 557 29.42 10.63 59.55
CA LEU A 557 29.93 12.00 59.47
C LEU A 557 31.16 12.22 60.36
N ILE A 558 31.18 11.69 61.60
CA ILE A 558 32.35 11.75 62.48
C ILE A 558 33.54 10.98 61.88
N LYS A 559 33.28 9.80 61.31
CA LYS A 559 34.27 8.94 60.64
C LYS A 559 34.87 9.62 59.40
N ALA A 560 34.06 10.34 58.62
CA ALA A 560 34.51 11.14 57.48
C ALA A 560 35.19 12.46 57.87
N GLY A 561 34.71 13.13 58.93
CA GLY A 561 35.19 14.43 59.40
C GLY A 561 36.49 14.37 60.23
N SER A 562 36.86 13.21 60.75
CA SER A 562 38.04 13.01 61.63
C SER A 562 39.39 13.38 61.02
N ALA A 563 39.46 13.66 59.71
CA ALA A 563 40.64 14.20 59.05
C ALA A 563 40.90 15.71 59.30
N SER A 564 39.94 16.47 59.86
CA SER A 564 40.05 17.92 60.04
C SER A 564 39.93 18.36 61.51
N LYS A 565 41.07 18.57 62.18
CA LYS A 565 41.13 19.01 63.59
C LYS A 565 41.29 20.53 63.70
N GLY A 566 40.25 21.28 63.36
CA GLY A 566 40.21 22.76 63.40
C GLY A 566 39.18 23.31 64.39
N ARG A 567 39.62 23.74 65.58
CA ARG A 567 38.75 24.20 66.69
C ARG A 567 38.37 25.68 66.54
N SER A 568 37.07 26.00 66.50
CA SER A 568 36.56 27.36 66.71
C SER A 568 35.26 27.35 67.54
N LYS A 569 34.93 28.48 68.17
CA LYS A 569 33.76 28.63 69.05
C LYS A 569 32.48 28.92 68.26
N SER A 570 31.34 28.53 68.85
CA SER A 570 30.06 29.17 68.56
C SER A 570 30.07 30.61 69.06
N GLY A 571 29.59 31.51 68.22
CA GLY A 571 29.09 32.85 68.54
C GLY A 571 27.94 33.08 67.56
N GLY A 572 26.76 33.42 68.08
CA GLY A 572 25.55 33.58 67.26
C GLY A 572 25.41 35.01 66.76
N GLU A 573 25.29 35.15 65.44
CA GLU A 573 24.82 36.35 64.73
C GLU A 573 23.75 35.90 63.71
N GLY A 574 22.88 36.82 63.29
CA GLY A 574 21.53 36.50 62.80
C GLY A 574 21.43 35.85 61.41
N SER A 575 20.22 35.36 61.10
CA SER A 575 19.88 34.90 59.75
C SER A 575 19.91 36.06 58.75
N LEU A 576 20.45 35.80 57.56
CA LEU A 576 20.73 36.78 56.49
C LEU A 576 19.47 37.41 55.83
N LEU A 577 18.30 37.22 56.43
CA LEU A 577 16.99 37.69 55.99
C LEU A 577 16.50 38.94 56.75
N ASP A 578 17.17 39.35 57.84
CA ASP A 578 16.64 40.30 58.84
C ASP A 578 17.26 41.73 58.78
N GLU A 579 18.21 41.98 57.87
CA GLU A 579 18.75 43.34 57.62
C GLU A 579 18.05 44.04 56.44
N ASP A 580 16.95 44.74 56.74
CA ASP A 580 16.32 45.68 55.79
C ASP A 580 17.07 47.02 55.76
N TYR A 581 17.88 47.22 54.71
CA TYR A 581 18.42 48.52 54.31
C TYR A 581 18.25 48.70 52.80
N GLY A 582 17.61 49.80 52.41
CA GLY A 582 17.01 49.98 51.08
C GLY A 582 17.89 50.60 49.99
N GLU A 583 17.18 51.18 49.01
CA GLU A 583 17.69 51.87 47.81
C GLU A 583 18.25 50.97 46.67
N GLY A 584 17.32 50.36 45.92
CA GLY A 584 17.49 50.11 44.47
C GLY A 584 17.91 48.71 44.02
N GLY A 585 18.35 47.82 44.92
CA GLY A 585 18.71 46.43 44.60
C GLY A 585 17.57 45.43 44.83
N PHE A 586 17.56 44.31 44.10
CA PHE A 586 16.71 43.15 44.45
C PHE A 586 17.21 42.50 45.74
N SER A 587 16.30 42.11 46.64
CA SER A 587 16.66 41.37 47.86
C SER A 587 17.31 40.03 47.52
N VAL A 588 18.15 39.51 48.43
CA VAL A 588 18.74 38.16 48.30
C VAL A 588 17.62 37.12 48.18
N ALA A 589 16.51 37.32 48.91
CA ALA A 589 15.30 36.49 48.80
C ALA A 589 14.66 36.54 47.41
N ASP A 590 14.54 37.73 46.79
CA ASP A 590 14.00 37.89 45.42
C ASP A 590 14.90 37.21 44.38
N GLN A 591 16.22 37.30 44.57
CA GLN A 591 17.20 36.69 43.68
C GLN A 591 17.12 35.16 43.75
N ILE A 592 17.04 34.59 44.96
CA ILE A 592 16.83 33.15 45.17
C ILE A 592 15.49 32.71 44.54
N ALA A 593 14.40 33.45 44.77
CA ALA A 593 13.08 33.13 44.23
C ALA A 593 13.05 33.11 42.68
N LYS A 594 13.85 33.96 42.01
CA LYS A 594 14.03 33.91 40.54
C LYS A 594 14.75 32.64 40.09
N VAL A 595 15.81 32.22 40.79
CA VAL A 595 16.52 30.96 40.46
C VAL A 595 15.57 29.76 40.65
N GLU A 596 14.79 29.73 41.73
CA GLU A 596 13.76 28.70 41.94
C GLU A 596 12.69 28.69 40.84
N ASP A 597 12.25 29.85 40.36
CA ASP A 597 11.28 29.92 39.27
C ASP A 597 11.84 29.42 37.93
N LEU A 598 13.12 29.71 37.65
CA LEU A 598 13.84 29.16 36.49
C LEU A 598 13.99 27.63 36.59
N LEU A 599 14.28 27.08 37.79
CA LEU A 599 14.29 25.64 38.04
C LEU A 599 12.91 24.99 37.85
N ARG A 600 11.82 25.65 38.27
CA ARG A 600 10.45 25.19 38.01
C ARG A 600 10.12 25.20 36.50
N LYS A 601 10.51 26.26 35.78
CA LYS A 601 10.36 26.37 34.32
C LYS A 601 11.14 25.27 33.58
N LEU A 602 12.38 24.99 33.96
CA LEU A 602 13.18 23.90 33.41
C LEU A 602 12.53 22.53 33.61
N ASN A 603 12.06 22.23 34.83
CA ASN A 603 11.36 20.98 35.12
C ASN A 603 9.96 20.87 34.47
N LEU A 604 9.35 21.98 34.07
CA LEU A 604 8.16 21.96 33.20
C LEU A 604 8.54 21.62 31.75
N VAL A 605 9.63 22.20 31.22
CA VAL A 605 10.13 21.90 29.87
C VAL A 605 10.61 20.45 29.74
N LYS A 606 11.29 19.89 30.75
CA LYS A 606 11.65 18.46 30.78
C LYS A 606 10.43 17.56 30.70
N ARG A 607 9.36 17.86 31.46
CA ARG A 607 8.09 17.10 31.41
C ARG A 607 7.36 17.25 30.07
N GLU A 608 7.31 18.47 29.50
CA GLU A 608 6.75 18.68 28.17
C GLU A 608 7.49 17.85 27.11
N ARG A 609 8.83 17.86 27.12
CA ARG A 609 9.66 17.09 26.19
C ARG A 609 9.41 15.58 26.30
N MET A 610 9.34 15.04 27.51
CA MET A 610 9.05 13.62 27.75
C MET A 610 7.65 13.23 27.26
N GLN A 611 6.64 14.08 27.47
CA GLN A 611 5.28 13.81 26.96
C GLN A 611 5.25 13.84 25.43
N VAL A 612 5.86 14.83 24.78
CA VAL A 612 5.89 14.92 23.31
C VAL A 612 6.63 13.75 22.68
N LEU A 613 7.69 13.23 23.32
CA LEU A 613 8.36 12.00 22.89
C LEU A 613 7.46 10.77 23.03
N LYS A 614 6.64 10.69 24.10
CA LYS A 614 5.63 9.62 24.25
C LYS A 614 4.56 9.71 23.15
N ASP A 615 3.98 10.89 22.94
CA ASP A 615 2.96 11.14 21.91
C ASP A 615 3.48 10.79 20.50
N LEU A 616 4.76 11.06 20.22
CA LEU A 616 5.43 10.70 18.98
C LEU A 616 5.62 9.17 18.86
N LYS A 617 6.12 8.50 19.90
CA LYS A 617 6.28 7.03 19.92
C LYS A 617 4.96 6.31 19.68
N GLU A 618 3.89 6.75 20.34
CA GLU A 618 2.55 6.19 20.20
C GLU A 618 2.03 6.31 18.76
N LYS A 619 2.08 7.52 18.18
CA LYS A 619 1.58 7.76 16.81
C LYS A 619 2.39 7.05 15.73
N VAL A 620 3.72 6.96 15.88
CA VAL A 620 4.59 6.25 14.94
C VAL A 620 4.38 4.73 15.04
N HIS A 621 4.06 4.20 16.22
CA HIS A 621 3.74 2.78 16.39
C HIS A 621 2.38 2.41 15.75
N THR A 622 1.37 3.28 15.84
CA THR A 622 0.03 3.07 15.24
C THR A 622 -0.04 3.24 13.72
N ASP A 623 1.09 3.50 13.05
CA ASP A 623 1.11 4.00 11.67
C ASP A 623 1.35 2.90 10.63
N ASP A 624 0.34 2.63 9.78
CA ASP A 624 0.41 1.64 8.70
C ASP A 624 0.43 2.31 7.32
N ILE A 625 1.50 2.06 6.56
CA ILE A 625 1.69 2.54 5.18
C ILE A 625 1.21 1.54 4.12
N SER A 626 0.82 0.32 4.50
CA SER A 626 0.57 -0.80 3.58
C SER A 626 -0.42 -0.45 2.46
N ASN A 627 -1.51 0.24 2.78
CA ASN A 627 -2.50 0.66 1.77
C ASN A 627 -1.93 1.70 0.78
N VAL A 628 -1.06 2.61 1.23
CA VAL A 628 -0.40 3.61 0.38
C VAL A 628 0.57 2.94 -0.58
N LEU A 629 1.32 1.93 -0.10
CA LEU A 629 2.22 1.09 -0.91
C LEU A 629 1.45 0.26 -1.94
N ILE A 630 0.33 -0.37 -1.56
CA ILE A 630 -0.50 -1.19 -2.46
C ILE A 630 -1.03 -0.34 -3.62
N LEU A 631 -1.63 0.82 -3.32
CA LEU A 631 -2.22 1.70 -4.33
C LEU A 631 -1.18 2.26 -5.32
N ASN A 632 0.02 2.57 -4.84
CA ASN A 632 1.05 3.21 -5.67
C ASN A 632 2.11 2.23 -6.21
N LYS A 633 1.96 0.91 -5.99
CA LYS A 633 2.92 -0.16 -6.34
C LYS A 633 3.55 -0.05 -7.74
N LYS A 634 2.77 0.39 -8.74
CA LYS A 634 3.23 0.56 -10.14
C LYS A 634 4.04 1.85 -10.39
N ALA A 635 3.85 2.88 -9.57
CA ALA A 635 4.60 4.15 -9.61
C ALA A 635 5.83 4.14 -8.68
N ILE A 636 5.75 3.36 -7.59
CA ILE A 636 6.77 3.27 -6.53
C ILE A 636 8.09 2.62 -7.00
N ALA A 637 8.11 1.85 -8.08
CA ALA A 637 9.29 1.11 -8.51
C ALA A 637 10.53 2.02 -8.66
N ASN A 638 11.50 1.90 -7.73
CA ASN A 638 12.70 2.74 -7.55
C ASN A 638 12.49 4.15 -6.93
N GLN A 639 11.34 4.42 -6.28
CA GLN A 639 11.03 5.72 -5.63
C GLN A 639 10.55 5.61 -4.16
N GLU A 640 10.57 4.41 -3.56
CA GLU A 640 10.10 4.12 -2.19
C GLU A 640 10.56 5.15 -1.14
N ASN A 641 11.86 5.49 -1.13
CA ASN A 641 12.44 6.44 -0.18
C ASN A 641 11.81 7.85 -0.26
N GLN A 642 11.30 8.27 -1.42
CA GLN A 642 10.63 9.57 -1.55
C GLN A 642 9.23 9.52 -0.94
N LEU A 643 8.51 8.40 -1.13
CA LEU A 643 7.22 8.17 -0.48
C LEU A 643 7.37 8.04 1.04
N PHE A 644 8.38 7.31 1.52
CA PHE A 644 8.69 7.20 2.95
C PHE A 644 8.97 8.58 3.56
N GLN A 645 9.75 9.44 2.89
CA GLN A 645 10.03 10.80 3.37
C GLN A 645 8.77 11.69 3.40
N ALA A 646 7.93 11.62 2.37
CA ALA A 646 6.66 12.36 2.34
C ALA A 646 5.69 11.89 3.45
N GLU A 647 5.57 10.58 3.63
CA GLU A 647 4.69 9.99 4.65
C GLU A 647 5.20 10.26 6.07
N LEU A 648 6.51 10.23 6.31
CA LEU A 648 7.10 10.63 7.61
C LEU A 648 6.95 12.13 7.89
N GLU A 649 6.70 12.99 6.88
CA GLU A 649 6.63 14.44 7.06
C GLU A 649 5.48 14.87 8.00
N LYS A 650 4.42 14.05 8.13
CA LYS A 650 3.35 14.23 9.14
C LYS A 650 3.87 14.30 10.58
N PHE A 651 4.97 13.61 10.89
CA PHE A 651 5.59 13.60 12.21
C PHE A 651 6.45 14.84 12.52
N ARG A 652 6.81 15.67 11.53
CA ARG A 652 7.60 16.91 11.76
C ARG A 652 6.97 17.86 12.76
N SER A 653 5.64 17.84 12.85
CA SER A 653 4.86 18.57 13.87
C SER A 653 5.35 18.30 15.30
N HIS A 654 5.76 17.07 15.61
CA HIS A 654 6.24 16.66 16.93
C HIS A 654 7.76 16.90 17.05
N GLN A 655 8.55 16.63 16.00
CA GLN A 655 9.98 16.96 15.96
C GLN A 655 10.24 18.46 16.21
N ASN A 656 9.49 19.33 15.53
CA ASN A 656 9.59 20.79 15.70
C ASN A 656 9.27 21.21 17.15
N ARG A 657 8.35 20.52 17.82
CA ARG A 657 8.03 20.76 19.24
C ARG A 657 9.15 20.27 20.15
N LEU A 658 9.75 19.10 19.89
CA LEU A 658 10.94 18.62 20.61
C LEU A 658 12.11 19.62 20.47
N ILE A 659 12.45 20.04 19.25
CA ILE A 659 13.47 21.08 18.98
C ILE A 659 13.17 22.37 19.75
N SER A 660 11.91 22.81 19.77
CA SER A 660 11.47 23.98 20.55
C SER A 660 11.72 23.81 22.06
N THR A 661 11.45 22.62 22.64
CA THR A 661 11.76 22.37 24.06
C THR A 661 13.27 22.36 24.35
N VAL A 662 14.11 21.88 23.42
CA VAL A 662 15.58 21.91 23.57
C VAL A 662 16.11 23.35 23.52
N HIS A 663 15.66 24.17 22.56
CA HIS A 663 16.03 25.59 22.48
C HIS A 663 15.57 26.38 23.73
N LYS A 664 14.35 26.09 24.22
CA LYS A 664 13.79 26.70 25.44
C LYS A 664 14.57 26.29 26.68
N GLN A 665 15.01 25.04 26.78
CA GLN A 665 15.93 24.59 27.84
C GLN A 665 17.26 25.34 27.79
N ALA A 666 17.91 25.42 26.61
CA ALA A 666 19.20 26.09 26.47
C ALA A 666 19.13 27.58 26.87
N SER A 667 18.04 28.26 26.52
CA SER A 667 17.78 29.64 26.97
C SER A 667 17.61 29.74 28.49
N LEU A 668 16.81 28.86 29.10
CA LEU A 668 16.58 28.84 30.54
C LEU A 668 17.84 28.46 31.33
N LEU A 669 18.67 27.54 30.85
CA LEU A 669 19.97 27.21 31.46
C LEU A 669 20.93 28.40 31.40
N LYS A 670 20.97 29.14 30.28
CA LYS A 670 21.78 30.36 30.16
C LYS A 670 21.32 31.47 31.11
N GLU A 671 20.01 31.63 31.28
CA GLU A 671 19.40 32.58 32.23
C GLU A 671 19.65 32.16 33.70
N LEU A 672 19.56 30.86 33.99
CA LEU A 672 19.84 30.26 35.29
C LEU A 672 21.30 30.48 35.70
N THR A 673 22.26 30.08 34.84
CA THR A 673 23.70 30.25 35.08
C THR A 673 24.07 31.70 35.30
N LYS A 674 23.45 32.64 34.56
CA LYS A 674 23.66 34.07 34.79
C LYS A 674 23.08 34.51 36.14
N THR A 675 21.80 34.26 36.40
CA THR A 675 21.10 34.73 37.62
C THR A 675 21.73 34.18 38.90
N TYR A 676 22.17 32.92 38.86
CA TYR A 676 22.90 32.28 39.95
C TYR A 676 24.36 32.75 40.07
N GLY A 677 25.03 33.03 38.94
CA GLY A 677 26.36 33.66 38.93
C GLY A 677 26.35 35.11 39.45
N ASP A 678 25.27 35.85 39.22
CA ASP A 678 25.03 37.18 39.77
C ASP A 678 24.81 37.07 41.31
N LEU A 679 23.99 36.11 41.77
CA LEU A 679 23.75 35.82 43.20
C LEU A 679 25.04 35.43 43.97
N LEU A 680 25.90 34.59 43.38
CA LEU A 680 27.20 34.18 43.97
C LEU A 680 28.26 35.31 44.02
N GLN A 681 28.00 36.45 43.38
CA GLN A 681 28.86 37.64 43.46
C GLN A 681 28.44 38.61 44.57
N ASP A 682 27.28 38.42 45.20
CA ASP A 682 26.88 39.22 46.36
C ASP A 682 27.86 39.01 47.52
N LYS A 683 28.32 40.12 48.12
CA LYS A 683 29.27 40.09 49.24
C LYS A 683 28.71 39.37 50.46
N ARG A 684 27.38 39.39 50.64
CA ARG A 684 26.65 38.73 51.74
C ARG A 684 26.67 37.20 51.61
N VAL A 685 26.64 36.69 50.37
CA VAL A 685 26.62 35.25 50.06
C VAL A 685 28.01 34.61 50.19
N ARG A 686 29.08 35.38 49.98
CA ARG A 686 30.46 34.85 49.88
C ARG A 686 31.05 34.30 51.19
N SER A 687 30.67 34.84 52.35
CA SER A 687 31.17 34.38 53.65
C SER A 687 30.67 32.97 53.98
N ASP A 688 29.37 32.75 53.78
CA ASP A 688 28.69 31.54 54.22
C ASP A 688 28.99 30.38 53.27
N GLN A 689 29.07 30.66 51.97
CA GLN A 689 29.51 29.69 50.94
C GLN A 689 30.82 29.00 51.33
N GLN A 690 31.80 29.74 51.85
CA GLN A 690 33.12 29.21 52.17
C GLN A 690 33.14 28.34 53.45
N ARG A 691 32.23 28.60 54.39
CA ARG A 691 32.00 27.80 55.60
C ARG A 691 31.23 26.52 55.27
N TYR A 692 30.21 26.64 54.43
CA TYR A 692 29.35 25.57 53.95
C TYR A 692 30.10 24.55 53.06
N ASP A 693 30.92 25.01 52.10
CA ASP A 693 31.69 24.14 51.20
C ASP A 693 32.72 23.23 51.92
N ALA A 694 33.05 23.51 53.19
CA ALA A 694 33.85 22.62 54.02
C ALA A 694 32.99 21.53 54.68
N MET A 695 31.87 21.92 55.31
CA MET A 695 30.97 21.01 56.02
C MET A 695 30.26 20.04 55.05
N GLN A 696 29.87 20.53 53.87
CA GLN A 696 29.27 19.70 52.82
C GLN A 696 30.24 18.69 52.22
N LYS A 697 31.55 18.94 52.15
CA LYS A 697 32.47 17.90 51.62
C LYS A 697 32.44 16.63 52.47
N SER A 698 32.25 16.76 53.79
CA SER A 698 31.90 15.63 54.66
C SER A 698 30.50 15.07 54.38
N LYS A 699 29.46 15.92 54.34
CA LYS A 699 28.06 15.50 54.12
C LYS A 699 27.89 14.75 52.79
N SER A 700 28.30 15.35 51.68
CA SER A 700 28.27 14.76 50.34
C SER A 700 29.13 13.50 50.24
N SER A 701 30.25 13.38 50.96
CA SER A 701 31.06 12.15 50.96
C SER A 701 30.30 10.98 51.59
N VAL A 702 29.65 11.20 52.73
CA VAL A 702 28.80 10.21 53.40
C VAL A 702 27.56 9.89 52.56
N MET A 703 26.84 10.90 52.08
CA MET A 703 25.69 10.71 51.19
C MET A 703 26.09 9.98 49.90
N ASN A 704 27.27 10.23 49.33
CA ASN A 704 27.76 9.52 48.15
C ASN A 704 28.35 8.13 48.46
N LYS A 705 28.53 7.72 49.72
CA LYS A 705 28.68 6.30 50.09
C LYS A 705 27.30 5.64 50.04
N TYR A 706 26.37 6.12 50.86
CA TYR A 706 25.08 5.45 51.05
C TYR A 706 24.13 5.57 49.86
N ARG A 707 24.22 6.62 49.03
CA ARG A 707 23.55 6.66 47.72
C ARG A 707 24.04 5.56 46.79
N ARG A 708 25.33 5.21 46.79
CA ARG A 708 25.85 4.08 45.99
C ARG A 708 25.37 2.74 46.52
N VAL A 709 25.23 2.59 47.84
CA VAL A 709 24.59 1.42 48.46
C VAL A 709 23.11 1.34 48.07
N PHE A 710 22.34 2.43 48.25
CA PHE A 710 20.92 2.48 47.90
C PHE A 710 20.67 2.24 46.40
N ASN A 711 21.42 2.89 45.51
CA ASN A 711 21.33 2.63 44.08
C ASN A 711 21.66 1.17 43.75
N ALA A 712 22.70 0.57 44.36
CA ALA A 712 22.99 -0.84 44.16
C ALA A 712 21.86 -1.77 44.68
N HIS A 713 21.16 -1.38 45.76
CA HIS A 713 19.97 -2.09 46.24
C HIS A 713 18.80 -1.98 45.25
N GLU A 714 18.56 -0.80 44.67
CA GLU A 714 17.53 -0.59 43.63
C GLU A 714 17.87 -1.34 42.34
N ASP A 715 19.13 -1.25 41.86
CA ASP A 715 19.63 -1.98 40.69
C ASP A 715 19.51 -3.50 40.88
N LEU A 716 19.74 -4.01 42.10
CA LEU A 716 19.52 -5.42 42.45
C LEU A 716 18.04 -5.81 42.44
N ILE A 717 17.13 -4.99 42.97
CA ILE A 717 15.68 -5.23 42.89
C ILE A 717 15.24 -5.25 41.41
N GLN A 718 15.59 -4.23 40.64
CA GLN A 718 15.25 -4.16 39.22
C GLN A 718 15.90 -5.28 38.40
N GLY A 719 17.09 -5.74 38.78
CA GLY A 719 17.80 -6.88 38.17
C GLY A 719 17.10 -8.21 38.47
N LEU A 720 16.76 -8.46 39.75
CA LEU A 720 16.02 -9.64 40.19
C LEU A 720 14.63 -9.71 39.54
N MET A 721 13.90 -8.60 39.45
CA MET A 721 12.60 -8.56 38.77
C MET A 721 12.72 -8.89 37.27
N ARG A 722 13.77 -8.39 36.60
CA ARG A 722 14.07 -8.73 35.19
C ARG A 722 14.43 -10.20 35.02
N ALA A 723 15.24 -10.76 35.92
CA ALA A 723 15.59 -12.19 35.91
C ALA A 723 14.35 -13.09 36.15
N GLN A 724 13.47 -12.72 37.09
CA GLN A 724 12.22 -13.45 37.35
C GLN A 724 11.26 -13.39 36.17
N GLY A 725 11.14 -12.23 35.50
CA GLY A 725 10.40 -12.10 34.24
C GLY A 725 10.97 -13.00 33.14
N PHE A 726 12.28 -12.92 32.90
CA PHE A 726 13.00 -13.75 31.93
C PHE A 726 12.78 -15.26 32.16
N TYR A 727 12.94 -15.76 33.39
CA TYR A 727 12.73 -17.19 33.66
C TYR A 727 11.26 -17.61 33.55
N THR A 728 10.30 -16.68 33.73
CA THR A 728 8.88 -16.96 33.49
C THR A 728 8.60 -17.08 31.98
N GLU A 729 9.02 -16.09 31.18
CA GLU A 729 8.83 -16.07 29.72
C GLU A 729 9.60 -17.22 29.02
N MET A 730 10.82 -17.51 29.48
CA MET A 730 11.63 -18.63 29.01
C MET A 730 10.97 -19.98 29.35
N LYS A 731 10.37 -20.11 30.54
CA LYS A 731 9.62 -21.31 30.91
C LYS A 731 8.38 -21.50 30.04
N GLU A 732 7.60 -20.46 29.76
CA GLU A 732 6.46 -20.58 28.84
C GLU A 732 6.90 -20.98 27.42
N SER A 733 8.03 -20.45 26.96
CA SER A 733 8.65 -20.78 25.67
C SER A 733 9.12 -22.24 25.61
N VAL A 734 9.76 -22.72 26.68
CA VAL A 734 10.27 -24.10 26.79
C VAL A 734 9.13 -25.11 27.02
N ASP A 735 8.12 -24.79 27.83
CA ASP A 735 6.88 -25.56 27.99
C ASP A 735 6.09 -25.67 26.66
N SER A 736 6.25 -24.71 25.74
CA SER A 736 5.68 -24.74 24.39
C SER A 736 6.49 -25.66 23.46
N LEU A 737 7.81 -25.52 23.46
CA LEU A 737 8.73 -26.41 22.73
C LEU A 737 8.59 -27.87 23.18
N GLU A 738 8.43 -28.11 24.48
CA GLU A 738 8.21 -29.45 25.05
C GLU A 738 6.92 -30.09 24.51
N LYS A 739 5.81 -29.34 24.45
CA LYS A 739 4.55 -29.81 23.85
C LYS A 739 4.69 -30.12 22.36
N ASN A 740 5.47 -29.31 21.62
CA ASN A 740 5.77 -29.57 20.21
C ASN A 740 6.61 -30.85 20.03
N VAL A 741 7.60 -31.07 20.90
CA VAL A 741 8.39 -32.31 20.96
C VAL A 741 7.52 -33.53 21.32
N GLU A 742 6.65 -33.42 22.32
CA GLU A 742 5.74 -34.50 22.71
C GLU A 742 4.73 -34.84 21.60
N SER A 743 4.16 -33.83 20.93
CA SER A 743 3.27 -34.05 19.79
C SER A 743 4.01 -34.66 18.59
N PHE A 744 5.23 -34.23 18.30
CA PHE A 744 6.07 -34.82 17.24
C PHE A 744 6.34 -36.30 17.54
N VAL A 745 6.87 -36.59 18.72
CA VAL A 745 7.22 -37.96 19.15
C VAL A 745 5.98 -38.86 19.23
N SER A 746 4.82 -38.34 19.63
CA SER A 746 3.54 -39.06 19.61
C SER A 746 3.13 -39.45 18.18
N ASN A 747 3.07 -38.48 17.26
CA ASN A 747 2.70 -38.70 15.86
C ASN A 747 3.65 -39.69 15.17
N ARG A 748 4.95 -39.57 15.43
CA ARG A 748 6.00 -40.48 14.93
C ARG A 748 5.87 -41.92 15.43
N ARG A 749 5.48 -42.10 16.70
CA ARG A 749 5.19 -43.43 17.27
C ARG A 749 3.90 -44.02 16.70
N ALA A 750 2.89 -43.20 16.42
CA ALA A 750 1.65 -43.63 15.76
C ALA A 750 1.91 -44.09 14.31
N GLU A 751 2.66 -43.30 13.53
CA GLU A 751 3.12 -43.66 12.18
C GLU A 751 3.90 -45.00 12.19
N GLY A 752 4.88 -45.13 13.08
CA GLY A 752 5.65 -46.37 13.24
C GLY A 752 4.80 -47.57 13.67
N ALA A 753 3.81 -47.39 14.55
CA ALA A 753 2.91 -48.46 14.97
C ALA A 753 1.97 -48.92 13.84
N GLN A 754 1.48 -47.99 13.01
CA GLN A 754 0.67 -48.31 11.83
C GLN A 754 1.49 -49.08 10.78
N LEU A 755 2.73 -48.63 10.51
CA LEU A 755 3.64 -49.34 9.61
C LEU A 755 4.00 -50.74 10.14
N LEU A 756 4.31 -50.87 11.43
CA LEU A 756 4.54 -52.16 12.07
C LEU A 756 3.35 -53.11 11.91
N HIS A 757 2.13 -52.63 12.15
CA HIS A 757 0.92 -53.43 11.96
C HIS A 757 0.71 -53.85 10.50
N SER A 758 0.97 -52.96 9.54
CA SER A 758 0.91 -53.28 8.11
C SER A 758 1.94 -54.34 7.70
N ILE A 759 3.17 -54.25 8.22
CA ILE A 759 4.25 -55.24 7.95
C ILE A 759 3.87 -56.60 8.54
N GLU A 760 3.36 -56.64 9.77
CA GLU A 760 2.92 -57.87 10.42
C GLU A 760 1.68 -58.48 9.75
N GLN A 761 0.71 -57.67 9.30
CA GLN A 761 -0.42 -58.15 8.51
C GLN A 761 0.01 -58.72 7.14
N THR A 762 0.94 -58.04 6.44
CA THR A 762 1.50 -58.51 5.17
C THR A 762 2.28 -59.82 5.37
N LYS A 763 3.05 -59.93 6.45
CA LYS A 763 3.80 -61.14 6.79
C LYS A 763 2.90 -62.32 7.18
N ASN A 764 1.83 -62.08 7.93
CA ASN A 764 0.88 -63.13 8.33
C ASN A 764 0.07 -63.60 7.11
N SER A 765 -0.45 -62.69 6.29
CA SER A 765 -1.21 -63.04 5.07
C SER A 765 -0.36 -63.76 4.01
N SER A 766 0.96 -63.51 3.94
CA SER A 766 1.87 -64.28 3.09
C SER A 766 2.28 -65.64 3.70
N ALA A 767 2.26 -65.80 5.03
CA ALA A 767 2.37 -67.11 5.68
C ALA A 767 1.11 -67.97 5.47
N ASP A 768 -0.09 -67.41 5.65
CA ASP A 768 -1.37 -68.07 5.35
C ASP A 768 -1.46 -68.44 3.85
N GLY A 769 -0.97 -67.58 2.96
CA GLY A 769 -0.86 -67.87 1.53
C GLY A 769 0.01 -69.09 1.21
N GLN A 770 1.07 -69.34 1.98
CA GLN A 770 1.92 -70.54 1.85
C GLN A 770 1.21 -71.78 2.42
N ALA A 771 0.59 -71.68 3.59
CA ALA A 771 -0.16 -72.79 4.19
C ALA A 771 -1.36 -73.23 3.31
N ALA A 772 -2.10 -72.27 2.75
CA ALA A 772 -3.20 -72.54 1.83
C ALA A 772 -2.72 -73.14 0.50
N ALA A 773 -1.57 -72.71 -0.03
CA ALA A 773 -0.96 -73.31 -1.22
C ALA A 773 -0.52 -74.77 -0.96
N GLU A 774 0.02 -75.08 0.22
CA GLU A 774 0.43 -76.43 0.60
C GLU A 774 -0.78 -77.37 0.79
N GLN A 775 -1.85 -76.92 1.46
CA GLN A 775 -3.11 -77.66 1.53
C GLN A 775 -3.70 -77.94 0.15
N LYS A 776 -3.73 -76.94 -0.74
CA LYS A 776 -4.27 -77.09 -2.10
C LYS A 776 -3.47 -78.10 -2.93
N ARG A 777 -2.14 -78.10 -2.80
CA ARG A 777 -1.23 -79.07 -3.41
C ARG A 777 -1.46 -80.50 -2.90
N MET A 778 -1.80 -80.65 -1.62
CA MET A 778 -2.19 -81.93 -1.02
C MET A 778 -3.56 -82.43 -1.55
N GLN A 779 -4.49 -81.50 -1.79
CA GLN A 779 -5.83 -81.81 -2.31
C GLN A 779 -5.82 -82.22 -3.80
N GLU A 780 -4.95 -81.62 -4.62
CA GLU A 780 -4.74 -82.05 -6.02
C GLU A 780 -4.12 -83.45 -6.14
N LEU A 781 -3.36 -83.92 -5.15
CA LEU A 781 -2.86 -85.29 -5.09
C LEU A 781 -3.99 -86.30 -4.84
N MET A 782 -4.94 -85.98 -3.96
CA MET A 782 -6.13 -86.81 -3.69
C MET A 782 -7.05 -86.94 -4.92
N ASN A 783 -7.30 -85.83 -5.62
CA ASN A 783 -8.22 -85.82 -6.78
C ASN A 783 -7.69 -86.57 -8.02
N ARG A 784 -6.42 -87.03 -8.04
CA ARG A 784 -5.82 -87.79 -9.15
C ARG A 784 -6.07 -89.30 -9.10
N LEU A 785 -6.88 -89.80 -8.17
CA LEU A 785 -7.03 -91.24 -7.85
C LEU A 785 -8.44 -91.83 -8.08
N SER A 786 -9.32 -91.18 -8.86
CA SER A 786 -10.67 -91.71 -9.15
C SER A 786 -11.17 -91.39 -10.57
N MET A 787 -12.17 -92.12 -11.07
CA MET A 787 -12.60 -92.11 -12.48
C MET A 787 -14.13 -91.91 -12.68
N GLU A 788 -14.50 -91.52 -13.91
CA GLU A 788 -15.85 -91.11 -14.40
C GLU A 788 -16.86 -92.29 -14.56
N PRO A 789 -18.19 -92.09 -14.81
CA PRO A 789 -18.77 -91.36 -15.98
C PRO A 789 -20.05 -90.49 -15.76
N LYS A 790 -20.47 -89.75 -16.82
CA LYS A 790 -21.62 -88.81 -16.91
C LYS A 790 -22.85 -89.38 -17.66
N PRO A 791 -24.05 -88.74 -17.60
CA PRO A 791 -24.61 -88.14 -18.83
C PRO A 791 -25.50 -86.86 -18.72
N ILE A 792 -25.26 -85.89 -19.63
CA ILE A 792 -26.20 -85.22 -20.59
C ILE A 792 -27.41 -84.34 -20.10
N SER A 793 -27.20 -83.01 -20.13
CA SER A 793 -27.96 -81.92 -20.86
C SER A 793 -29.47 -81.59 -20.58
N PRO A 794 -30.05 -80.42 -21.01
CA PRO A 794 -29.52 -79.34 -21.91
C PRO A 794 -29.75 -77.84 -21.51
N SER A 795 -29.00 -76.92 -22.19
CA SER A 795 -29.31 -75.50 -22.57
C SER A 795 -29.68 -74.45 -21.48
N HIS A 796 -29.22 -73.19 -21.46
CA HIS A 796 -28.61 -72.26 -22.45
C HIS A 796 -27.46 -71.42 -21.78
N THR A 797 -26.22 -71.34 -22.27
CA THR A 797 -25.62 -70.36 -23.25
C THR A 797 -25.69 -68.87 -22.84
N GLU A 798 -24.66 -68.00 -22.88
CA GLU A 798 -23.20 -68.03 -23.26
C GLU A 798 -22.55 -66.61 -22.98
N PRO A 799 -21.28 -66.22 -23.32
CA PRO A 799 -19.97 -66.80 -22.94
C PRO A 799 -18.88 -65.69 -22.61
N PRO A 800 -17.53 -65.78 -22.85
CA PRO A 800 -16.57 -65.59 -21.75
C PRO A 800 -15.25 -64.81 -22.09
N ALA A 801 -14.17 -65.06 -21.34
CA ALA A 801 -12.76 -64.73 -21.67
C ALA A 801 -11.85 -65.99 -21.61
N LEU A 802 -10.61 -65.93 -22.12
CA LEU A 802 -9.72 -67.11 -22.32
C LEU A 802 -8.27 -66.91 -21.80
N PRO A 803 -7.45 -67.98 -21.64
CA PRO A 803 -6.40 -68.08 -20.60
C PRO A 803 -4.93 -68.24 -21.11
N PRO A 804 -3.91 -68.29 -20.21
CA PRO A 804 -2.46 -68.33 -20.56
C PRO A 804 -1.81 -69.73 -20.56
N LEU A 805 -0.51 -69.80 -20.91
CA LEU A 805 0.34 -71.01 -20.97
C LEU A 805 1.69 -70.88 -20.20
N PRO A 806 2.32 -71.98 -19.70
CA PRO A 806 3.55 -71.94 -18.89
C PRO A 806 4.75 -72.73 -19.54
N PRO A 807 5.78 -73.29 -18.84
CA PRO A 807 7.11 -72.68 -18.80
C PRO A 807 8.32 -73.62 -19.10
N ILE A 808 9.54 -73.06 -19.27
CA ILE A 808 10.83 -73.80 -19.27
C ILE A 808 11.90 -73.01 -18.48
N ASN A 809 12.85 -73.72 -17.86
CA ASN A 809 13.96 -73.16 -17.06
C ASN A 809 15.28 -73.90 -17.41
N ALA A 810 16.40 -73.19 -17.60
CA ALA A 810 17.73 -73.75 -17.87
C ALA A 810 18.85 -72.73 -17.54
N SER A 811 20.09 -73.18 -17.29
CA SER A 811 21.12 -72.35 -16.62
C SER A 811 22.58 -72.52 -17.10
N ARG A 812 23.33 -71.41 -17.00
CA ARG A 812 24.81 -71.23 -16.89
C ARG A 812 25.72 -71.29 -18.15
N SER A 813 26.54 -70.24 -18.26
CA SER A 813 27.94 -70.17 -18.75
C SER A 813 28.23 -70.27 -20.27
N PRO A 814 29.35 -69.68 -20.77
CA PRO A 814 30.11 -68.50 -20.31
C PRO A 814 30.43 -67.47 -21.45
N ALA A 815 31.22 -66.42 -21.15
CA ALA A 815 31.75 -65.42 -22.11
C ALA A 815 32.98 -65.98 -22.92
N PRO A 816 33.60 -65.30 -23.94
CA PRO A 816 34.07 -63.89 -23.89
C PRO A 816 34.20 -63.06 -25.22
N VAL A 817 34.77 -61.85 -25.09
CA VAL A 817 35.44 -60.94 -26.07
C VAL A 817 34.62 -60.00 -26.99
N SER A 818 35.10 -58.75 -27.04
CA SER A 818 34.75 -57.56 -27.86
C SER A 818 35.37 -57.61 -29.30
N PRO A 819 35.39 -56.54 -30.16
CA PRO A 819 34.91 -55.15 -30.00
C PRO A 819 34.18 -54.52 -31.23
N SER A 820 33.85 -53.21 -31.11
CA SER A 820 33.84 -52.14 -32.14
C SER A 820 32.56 -51.27 -32.22
N TYR A 821 32.79 -49.97 -32.45
CA TYR A 821 31.86 -48.84 -32.68
C TYR A 821 32.03 -48.37 -34.15
N PRO A 822 31.26 -47.43 -34.78
CA PRO A 822 30.55 -46.27 -34.18
C PRO A 822 29.24 -45.82 -34.89
N THR A 823 28.94 -44.51 -34.85
CA THR A 823 27.78 -43.73 -35.39
C THR A 823 26.50 -43.80 -34.53
N THR A 824 25.96 -42.72 -33.92
CA THR A 824 25.42 -41.42 -34.39
C THR A 824 24.17 -41.56 -35.27
N ASN A 825 23.06 -40.82 -35.10
CA ASN A 825 22.84 -39.50 -34.46
C ASN A 825 21.47 -39.44 -33.67
N PRO A 826 20.78 -38.30 -33.33
CA PRO A 826 20.09 -38.18 -32.03
C PRO A 826 18.58 -37.80 -32.06
N ASP A 827 17.94 -37.77 -30.89
CA ASP A 827 16.61 -37.15 -30.66
C ASP A 827 16.62 -36.36 -29.31
N PRO A 828 16.36 -35.04 -29.29
CA PRO A 828 16.59 -34.19 -28.11
C PRO A 828 15.37 -34.03 -27.20
N ARG A 829 15.06 -35.06 -26.39
CA ARG A 829 14.29 -34.90 -25.14
C ARG A 829 14.98 -35.63 -23.99
N PHE A 830 15.09 -34.94 -22.85
CA PHE A 830 15.88 -35.30 -21.65
C PHE A 830 17.41 -35.26 -21.82
N THR A 831 17.98 -34.05 -21.77
CA THR A 831 19.41 -33.83 -21.48
C THR A 831 19.58 -32.95 -20.24
N ILE A 832 20.34 -33.45 -19.26
CA ILE A 832 20.75 -32.70 -18.06
C ILE A 832 22.20 -32.24 -18.25
N PRO A 833 22.53 -30.94 -18.15
CA PRO A 833 23.91 -30.47 -18.13
C PRO A 833 24.63 -30.94 -16.85
N PRO A 834 25.79 -31.63 -16.93
CA PRO A 834 26.49 -32.11 -15.73
C PRO A 834 27.14 -30.97 -14.94
N ARG A 835 27.01 -30.99 -13.61
CA ARG A 835 27.99 -30.35 -12.72
C ARG A 835 29.06 -31.38 -12.32
N HIS A 836 30.32 -31.06 -12.58
CA HIS A 836 31.45 -31.91 -12.22
C HIS A 836 31.78 -31.83 -10.72
N SER A 837 32.04 -32.98 -10.11
CA SER A 837 32.61 -33.09 -8.77
C SER A 837 34.14 -33.00 -8.82
N PRO A 838 34.79 -32.19 -7.97
CA PRO A 838 36.16 -32.41 -7.54
C PRO A 838 36.22 -33.56 -6.53
N ALA A 839 37.29 -34.36 -6.59
CA ALA A 839 37.55 -35.49 -5.69
C ALA A 839 38.71 -35.15 -4.69
N PRO A 840 39.28 -36.09 -3.91
CA PRO A 840 39.66 -35.84 -2.51
C PRO A 840 41.07 -35.27 -2.29
N VAL A 841 41.33 -34.82 -1.05
CA VAL A 841 42.62 -34.30 -0.57
C VAL A 841 43.15 -35.12 0.61
N VAL A 842 44.20 -35.91 0.41
CA VAL A 842 45.16 -36.52 1.39
C VAL A 842 46.21 -37.35 0.62
N PRO A 843 47.37 -37.75 1.20
CA PRO A 843 48.23 -37.06 2.19
C PRO A 843 49.75 -37.15 1.88
N ASN A 844 50.57 -36.30 2.52
CA ASN A 844 51.93 -36.54 3.08
C ASN A 844 52.67 -35.21 3.31
N GLY A 845 53.43 -34.97 4.39
CA GLY A 845 53.57 -35.74 5.65
C GLY A 845 54.84 -35.35 6.45
N TYR A 846 54.78 -35.47 7.79
CA TYR A 846 55.91 -35.59 8.76
C TYR A 846 56.96 -34.42 8.86
N SER A 847 57.55 -34.06 10.01
CA SER A 847 57.56 -34.64 11.37
C SER A 847 58.07 -33.64 12.46
N THR A 848 57.65 -33.81 13.73
CA THR A 848 58.36 -33.46 15.01
C THR A 848 58.68 -31.96 15.34
N GLN A 849 58.80 -31.46 16.58
CA GLN A 849 58.75 -32.05 17.95
C GLN A 849 58.46 -31.01 19.08
N LEU A 850 58.18 -31.50 20.30
CA LEU A 850 58.33 -30.86 21.65
C LEU A 850 57.23 -29.91 22.23
N GLN A 851 57.32 -29.76 23.57
CA GLN A 851 56.36 -29.26 24.60
C GLN A 851 57.16 -28.48 25.68
N PRO A 852 56.58 -27.90 26.78
CA PRO A 852 55.30 -27.19 27.05
C PRO A 852 55.64 -25.79 27.70
N PRO A 853 54.88 -25.15 28.65
CA PRO A 853 53.46 -25.19 29.07
C PRO A 853 52.76 -23.78 29.12
N SER A 854 51.60 -23.71 29.80
CA SER A 854 50.94 -22.52 30.44
C SER A 854 49.73 -21.82 29.75
N GLN A 855 48.92 -21.16 30.60
CA GLN A 855 47.62 -20.47 30.42
C GLN A 855 47.76 -19.01 30.96
N PRO A 856 46.71 -18.15 30.97
CA PRO A 856 45.67 -17.82 29.96
C PRO A 856 45.50 -16.28 29.77
N THR A 857 44.68 -15.80 28.80
CA THR A 857 43.91 -14.53 28.93
C THR A 857 42.83 -14.34 27.85
N ASN A 858 41.83 -13.50 28.14
CA ASN A 858 40.71 -13.08 27.28
C ASN A 858 41.08 -11.83 26.42
N PRO A 859 40.35 -11.43 25.35
CA PRO A 859 39.12 -10.63 25.54
C PRO A 859 37.98 -10.85 24.51
N SER A 860 36.85 -10.16 24.77
CA SER A 860 35.54 -10.14 24.07
C SER A 860 35.56 -9.78 22.56
N PRO A 861 34.43 -9.98 21.85
CA PRO A 861 33.52 -8.84 21.66
C PRO A 861 32.00 -9.15 21.66
N ILE A 862 31.26 -8.23 22.30
CA ILE A 862 29.96 -7.63 21.93
C ILE A 862 29.08 -8.37 20.91
N GLU A 863 27.88 -8.76 21.36
CA GLU A 863 26.78 -9.25 20.51
C GLU A 863 25.90 -8.14 19.94
N GLY A 864 25.24 -8.44 18.82
CA GLY A 864 24.11 -7.67 18.29
C GLY A 864 22.84 -8.52 18.32
N GLN A 865 21.91 -8.19 19.21
CA GLN A 865 20.63 -8.92 19.32
C GLN A 865 19.69 -8.58 18.15
N HIS A 866 19.39 -9.57 17.32
CA HIS A 866 18.24 -9.56 16.42
C HIS A 866 17.03 -10.18 17.15
N VAL A 867 15.99 -9.40 17.40
CA VAL A 867 14.73 -9.90 17.98
C VAL A 867 13.79 -10.33 16.85
N PHE A 868 13.44 -11.61 16.83
CA PHE A 868 12.38 -12.17 15.97
C PHE A 868 11.03 -12.06 16.67
N ALA A 869 10.01 -11.52 16.01
CA ALA A 869 8.66 -11.41 16.56
C ALA A 869 7.68 -12.32 15.80
N GLN A 870 7.25 -13.42 16.43
CA GLN A 870 6.13 -14.23 15.93
C GLN A 870 4.80 -13.70 16.45
N GLY A 871 3.76 -13.69 15.61
CA GLY A 871 2.42 -13.25 16.00
C GLY A 871 1.71 -14.29 16.87
N ALA A 872 1.15 -13.85 18.00
CA ALA A 872 0.39 -14.71 18.91
C ALA A 872 -1.04 -14.97 18.41
N ALA A 873 -1.51 -16.22 18.53
CA ALA A 873 -2.89 -16.61 18.28
C ALA A 873 -3.67 -16.75 19.60
N THR A 874 -4.94 -16.30 19.62
CA THR A 874 -5.82 -16.45 20.78
C THR A 874 -6.38 -17.86 20.89
N PRO A 875 -6.38 -18.50 22.08
CA PRO A 875 -6.90 -19.85 22.26
C PRO A 875 -8.43 -19.90 22.38
N LEU A 876 -9.06 -20.82 21.66
CA LEU A 876 -10.49 -21.14 21.78
C LEU A 876 -10.72 -22.22 22.84
N SER A 877 -11.49 -21.90 23.88
CA SER A 877 -11.92 -22.88 24.89
C SER A 877 -13.13 -23.71 24.41
N SER A 878 -13.02 -25.04 24.45
CA SER A 878 -14.15 -25.96 24.19
C SER A 878 -14.60 -26.66 25.47
N ALA A 879 -15.89 -26.60 25.81
CA ALA A 879 -16.45 -27.35 26.92
C ALA A 879 -17.95 -27.72 26.74
N TYR A 880 -18.19 -29.04 26.62
CA TYR A 880 -19.38 -29.80 27.02
C TYR A 880 -20.78 -29.53 26.41
N ASN A 881 -21.49 -30.63 26.12
CA ASN A 881 -22.88 -30.66 25.65
C ASN A 881 -23.56 -32.00 26.02
N PRO A 882 -24.64 -32.04 26.82
CA PRO A 882 -25.40 -33.26 27.13
C PRO A 882 -26.78 -33.33 26.42
N MET A 883 -27.19 -34.54 26.03
CA MET A 883 -28.45 -34.80 25.30
C MET A 883 -29.74 -34.66 26.13
N ALA A 884 -30.84 -34.24 25.50
CA ALA A 884 -32.08 -35.04 25.33
C ALA A 884 -33.16 -34.35 24.47
N TYR A 885 -33.98 -35.15 23.77
CA TYR A 885 -35.27 -34.76 23.12
C TYR A 885 -36.42 -35.51 23.82
N PRO A 886 -37.66 -34.98 23.90
CA PRO A 886 -38.71 -35.50 23.00
C PRO A 886 -39.93 -34.59 22.64
N GLN A 887 -40.52 -34.91 21.48
CA GLN A 887 -41.96 -34.88 21.10
C GLN A 887 -42.81 -33.60 20.81
N ARG A 888 -43.25 -33.54 19.53
CA ARG A 888 -44.65 -33.46 18.99
C ARG A 888 -45.58 -32.24 19.19
N SER A 889 -45.80 -31.56 18.06
CA SER A 889 -47.05 -31.10 17.40
C SER A 889 -48.43 -31.27 18.07
N ALA A 890 -49.30 -30.22 18.00
CA ALA A 890 -50.56 -30.23 17.22
C ALA A 890 -51.46 -28.95 17.31
N VAL A 891 -51.85 -28.40 16.14
CA VAL A 891 -53.20 -27.92 15.72
C VAL A 891 -54.06 -26.98 16.61
N THR A 892 -54.41 -25.79 16.10
CA THR A 892 -55.84 -25.36 15.87
C THR A 892 -55.98 -24.04 15.06
N SER A 893 -57.08 -23.91 14.33
CA SER A 893 -57.63 -22.68 13.72
C SER A 893 -59.17 -22.77 13.82
N PRO A 894 -59.97 -21.68 13.67
CA PRO A 894 -60.50 -21.36 12.32
C PRO A 894 -60.95 -19.88 12.04
N ASN A 895 -61.16 -19.58 10.75
CA ASN A 895 -62.13 -18.61 10.17
C ASN A 895 -62.00 -17.07 10.42
N GLN A 896 -62.45 -16.16 9.53
CA GLN A 896 -62.64 -16.15 8.05
C GLN A 896 -63.00 -14.72 7.54
N GLN A 897 -62.88 -14.46 6.22
CA GLN A 897 -63.48 -13.32 5.44
C GLN A 897 -62.83 -11.92 5.65
N GLN A 898 -62.75 -10.96 4.70
CA GLN A 898 -63.02 -10.94 3.23
C GLN A 898 -62.25 -9.77 2.53
N GLN A 899 -62.18 -9.75 1.19
CA GLN A 899 -61.72 -8.65 0.29
C GLN A 899 -62.93 -8.11 -0.56
N PRO A 900 -62.87 -7.24 -1.61
CA PRO A 900 -61.75 -6.52 -2.30
C PRO A 900 -61.99 -5.04 -2.76
N GLY A 901 -61.00 -4.42 -3.45
CA GLY A 901 -61.17 -3.29 -4.40
C GLY A 901 -61.05 -1.85 -3.85
N PRO A 902 -61.12 -0.77 -4.69
CA PRO A 902 -61.48 -0.72 -6.11
C PRO A 902 -60.52 0.14 -7.02
N HIS A 903 -61.05 0.83 -8.06
CA HIS A 903 -60.34 1.43 -9.21
C HIS A 903 -60.34 2.99 -9.27
N THR A 904 -59.72 3.52 -10.33
CA THR A 904 -59.56 4.92 -10.82
C THR A 904 -60.82 5.77 -11.04
N PHE A 905 -60.76 7.10 -10.84
CA PHE A 905 -60.97 8.18 -11.85
C PHE A 905 -60.83 9.62 -11.27
N SER A 906 -60.68 10.65 -12.12
CA SER A 906 -60.55 12.10 -11.78
C SER A 906 -61.91 12.85 -11.72
N PRO A 907 -62.02 14.09 -11.17
CA PRO A 907 -62.02 15.29 -12.06
C PRO A 907 -61.65 16.70 -11.47
N VAL A 908 -61.18 17.59 -12.37
CA VAL A 908 -61.48 19.05 -12.58
C VAL A 908 -61.85 20.02 -11.43
N THR A 909 -61.15 21.18 -11.31
CA THR A 909 -61.74 22.57 -11.23
C THR A 909 -60.69 23.71 -11.31
N SER A 910 -61.12 24.98 -11.51
CA SER A 910 -60.33 26.25 -11.58
C SER A 910 -60.80 27.25 -10.47
N PRO A 911 -60.36 28.54 -10.30
CA PRO A 911 -60.13 29.62 -11.30
C PRO A 911 -58.92 30.62 -11.06
N PRO A 912 -58.69 31.64 -11.95
CA PRO A 912 -57.69 32.75 -11.84
C PRO A 912 -58.34 34.06 -11.25
N PRO A 913 -57.86 35.35 -11.36
CA PRO A 913 -56.76 35.98 -12.17
C PRO A 913 -55.96 37.21 -11.58
N GLY A 914 -55.05 37.79 -12.41
CA GLY A 914 -54.51 39.17 -12.33
C GLY A 914 -53.03 39.32 -11.87
N SER A 915 -52.19 40.27 -12.34
CA SER A 915 -52.21 41.31 -13.40
C SER A 915 -50.76 41.90 -13.55
N MET A 916 -50.33 42.82 -14.44
CA MET A 916 -50.94 43.66 -15.51
C MET A 916 -49.87 44.18 -16.55
N ASN A 917 -50.21 45.25 -17.27
CA ASN A 917 -49.49 46.15 -18.22
C ASN A 917 -48.14 46.76 -17.77
N ALA A 918 -47.33 47.48 -18.59
CA ALA A 918 -47.07 47.55 -20.06
C ALA A 918 -45.99 48.65 -20.38
N TYR A 919 -45.68 48.85 -21.68
CA TYR A 919 -45.02 50.00 -22.36
C TYR A 919 -43.49 50.06 -22.67
N PHE A 920 -43.26 50.63 -23.86
CA PHE A 920 -42.04 50.98 -24.65
C PHE A 920 -41.62 52.47 -24.39
N PRO A 921 -40.73 53.17 -25.16
CA PRO A 921 -39.73 52.79 -26.20
C PRO A 921 -38.34 53.52 -26.11
N GLN A 922 -37.45 53.25 -27.10
CA GLN A 922 -36.46 54.17 -27.72
C GLN A 922 -35.27 54.74 -26.90
N ALA A 923 -34.25 55.39 -27.48
CA ALA A 923 -33.41 55.11 -28.68
C ALA A 923 -32.42 56.28 -28.90
N GLN A 924 -31.18 56.02 -29.37
CA GLN A 924 -30.40 57.00 -30.15
C GLN A 924 -29.22 56.36 -30.92
N GLN A 925 -28.78 57.04 -31.99
CA GLN A 925 -27.68 56.66 -32.89
C GLN A 925 -26.56 57.71 -32.82
N HIS A 926 -25.35 57.41 -33.30
CA HIS A 926 -24.63 58.21 -34.32
C HIS A 926 -23.39 57.46 -34.85
N HIS A 927 -22.79 57.95 -35.95
CA HIS A 927 -21.77 57.25 -36.77
C HIS A 927 -20.34 57.89 -36.64
N PRO A 928 -19.43 57.90 -37.65
CA PRO A 928 -18.27 56.99 -37.65
C PRO A 928 -16.91 57.66 -37.96
N LEU A 929 -15.81 56.89 -38.02
CA LEU A 929 -14.62 57.21 -38.85
C LEU A 929 -13.92 55.94 -39.39
N THR A 930 -13.17 56.08 -40.48
CA THR A 930 -12.56 55.01 -41.32
C THR A 930 -11.21 55.44 -41.89
N PHE A 931 -10.23 54.54 -42.14
CA PHE A 931 -9.07 54.65 -43.10
C PHE A 931 -8.24 53.33 -42.99
N THR A 932 -8.41 52.25 -43.79
CA THR A 932 -7.95 51.92 -45.18
C THR A 932 -6.45 51.58 -45.41
N SER A 933 -6.16 50.30 -45.73
CA SER A 933 -5.27 49.77 -46.82
C SER A 933 -3.74 50.08 -46.84
N PRO A 934 -2.85 49.32 -47.56
CA PRO A 934 -3.07 48.42 -48.72
C PRO A 934 -2.48 46.97 -48.59
N SER A 935 -1.84 46.43 -49.64
CA SER A 935 -1.70 44.97 -49.96
C SER A 935 -0.43 44.60 -50.79
N HIS A 936 -0.24 43.30 -51.10
CA HIS A 936 0.61 42.68 -52.17
C HIS A 936 2.14 42.44 -51.84
N GLN A 937 2.90 41.46 -52.41
CA GLN A 937 2.64 40.32 -53.34
C GLN A 937 3.74 39.18 -53.30
N TYR A 938 3.56 38.14 -54.15
CA TYR A 938 4.32 36.86 -54.39
C TYR A 938 5.69 37.00 -55.16
N PRO A 939 6.43 35.97 -55.75
CA PRO A 939 6.24 34.49 -55.92
C PRO A 939 7.48 33.49 -55.87
N GLN A 940 7.20 32.16 -55.90
CA GLN A 940 7.81 30.94 -56.59
C GLN A 940 9.34 30.81 -57.00
N TYR A 941 9.99 29.66 -57.36
CA TYR A 941 9.78 28.15 -57.44
C TYR A 941 11.12 27.37 -57.69
N GLY A 942 11.17 26.01 -57.64
CA GLY A 942 12.16 25.16 -58.38
C GLY A 942 12.57 23.74 -57.85
N PHE A 943 12.63 22.70 -58.73
CA PHE A 943 13.17 21.30 -58.60
C PHE A 943 13.23 20.63 -60.03
N PRO A 944 13.78 19.40 -60.34
CA PRO A 944 14.15 18.16 -59.58
C PRO A 944 15.64 17.69 -59.83
N SER A 945 16.17 16.44 -59.99
CA SER A 945 15.74 14.99 -60.01
C SER A 945 16.93 13.98 -59.99
N HIS A 946 16.78 12.80 -59.32
CA HIS A 946 17.19 11.37 -59.60
C HIS A 946 18.55 10.94 -60.27
N PRO A 947 18.99 9.62 -60.22
CA PRO A 947 19.06 8.55 -59.18
C PRO A 947 20.54 7.95 -59.10
N PRO A 948 20.92 6.63 -59.18
CA PRO A 948 20.46 5.31 -58.63
C PRO A 948 21.54 4.38 -57.93
N THR A 949 21.11 3.25 -57.31
CA THR A 949 21.75 1.91 -57.08
C THR A 949 23.22 1.69 -56.57
N GLY A 950 23.42 0.80 -55.55
CA GLY A 950 24.72 0.13 -55.24
C GLY A 950 24.79 -0.62 -53.87
N ALA A 951 25.63 -1.68 -53.71
CA ALA A 951 25.67 -2.61 -52.55
C ALA A 951 27.11 -2.79 -51.90
N PRO A 952 27.31 -3.50 -50.76
CA PRO A 952 28.52 -3.44 -49.89
C PRO A 952 29.56 -4.58 -50.04
N PRO A 953 30.82 -4.42 -49.53
CA PRO A 953 31.36 -5.13 -48.32
C PRO A 953 32.42 -4.29 -47.52
N GLY A 954 33.18 -4.73 -46.48
CA GLY A 954 33.18 -5.92 -45.59
C GLY A 954 34.59 -6.31 -45.01
N ALA A 955 34.71 -6.64 -43.70
CA ALA A 955 35.93 -7.09 -42.94
C ALA A 955 37.11 -6.06 -42.82
N GLY A 956 38.17 -6.17 -41.99
CA GLY A 956 38.55 -7.06 -40.87
C GLY A 956 40.11 -7.16 -40.64
N ALA A 957 40.56 -7.45 -39.40
CA ALA A 957 41.90 -7.98 -38.98
C ALA A 957 43.14 -7.04 -38.72
N TYR A 958 44.19 -7.67 -38.13
CA TYR A 958 45.60 -7.25 -37.84
C TYR A 958 45.90 -6.32 -36.63
N GLN A 959 47.05 -6.39 -35.93
CA GLN A 959 47.88 -7.53 -35.43
C GLN A 959 48.91 -7.04 -34.38
N SER A 960 49.42 -7.92 -33.49
CA SER A 960 50.45 -7.60 -32.47
C SER A 960 51.89 -7.78 -32.99
N PRO A 961 52.92 -7.31 -32.25
CA PRO A 961 53.82 -8.29 -31.60
C PRO A 961 54.39 -7.88 -30.22
N SER A 962 55.05 -8.85 -29.56
CA SER A 962 55.89 -8.68 -28.35
C SER A 962 57.31 -9.26 -28.63
N PRO A 963 58.31 -9.12 -27.74
CA PRO A 963 58.53 -10.20 -26.74
C PRO A 963 59.13 -9.82 -25.37
N HIS A 964 59.18 -10.85 -24.51
CA HIS A 964 59.76 -11.05 -23.16
C HIS A 964 61.32 -10.85 -23.04
N PRO A 965 62.01 -11.02 -21.85
CA PRO A 965 61.66 -11.87 -20.68
C PRO A 965 62.06 -11.49 -19.21
N GLN A 966 61.44 -12.25 -18.27
CA GLN A 966 61.98 -12.82 -17.00
C GLN A 966 62.14 -12.04 -15.66
N MET A 967 62.05 -12.83 -14.57
CA MET A 967 62.24 -12.54 -13.12
C MET A 967 63.49 -13.34 -12.61
N PRO A 968 63.71 -13.71 -11.32
CA PRO A 968 63.23 -13.22 -9.99
C PRO A 968 64.37 -13.06 -8.92
N GLN A 969 64.06 -12.66 -7.65
CA GLN A 969 64.37 -13.41 -6.38
C GLN A 969 64.30 -12.61 -5.03
N SER A 970 63.81 -13.31 -3.99
CA SER A 970 64.08 -13.29 -2.51
C SER A 970 64.45 -12.02 -1.67
N GLN A 971 63.67 -11.78 -0.59
CA GLN A 971 63.97 -11.90 0.88
C GLN A 971 65.34 -11.43 1.50
N PRO A 972 65.51 -11.23 2.85
CA PRO A 972 64.56 -11.29 4.01
C PRO A 972 64.77 -10.27 5.20
N SER A 973 63.95 -10.41 6.27
CA SER A 973 64.29 -10.34 7.74
C SER A 973 64.45 -9.05 8.61
N TYR A 974 63.57 -8.98 9.64
CA TYR A 974 63.78 -8.73 11.10
C TYR A 974 64.07 -7.36 11.82
N HIS A 975 63.33 -7.16 12.93
CA HIS A 975 63.60 -6.37 14.19
C HIS A 975 63.78 -4.82 14.13
N GLN A 976 63.49 -3.99 15.17
CA GLN A 976 62.62 -4.04 16.39
C GLN A 976 62.50 -2.61 17.03
N HIS A 977 61.47 -2.40 17.89
CA HIS A 977 61.28 -1.34 18.92
C HIS A 977 60.65 0.05 18.59
N GLN A 978 59.71 0.42 19.49
CA GLN A 978 59.34 1.75 20.06
C GLN A 978 59.45 3.00 19.16
N HIS A 979 58.38 3.75 18.86
CA HIS A 979 57.57 4.55 19.81
C HIS A 979 56.21 4.98 19.21
N GLN A 980 55.37 5.71 19.97
CA GLN A 980 54.17 6.40 19.44
C GLN A 980 54.52 7.41 18.34
N PRO A 981 53.59 7.64 17.39
CA PRO A 981 53.17 9.02 17.16
C PRO A 981 51.66 9.20 16.95
N TYR A 982 51.20 10.42 17.24
CA TYR A 982 49.97 11.00 16.66
C TYR A 982 50.11 11.10 15.13
N GLN A 983 49.04 10.83 14.36
CA GLN A 983 48.88 11.40 13.02
C GLN A 983 47.40 11.67 12.65
N PRO A 984 47.14 12.62 11.74
CA PRO A 984 45.79 13.10 11.39
C PRO A 984 45.17 12.41 10.16
N SER A 985 43.94 12.80 9.82
CA SER A 985 43.16 12.34 8.68
C SER A 985 43.85 12.58 7.30
N PRO A 986 43.80 11.61 6.37
CA PRO A 986 44.30 11.78 5.00
C PRO A 986 43.20 12.15 3.98
N SER A 987 43.58 12.91 2.94
CA SER A 987 42.75 13.21 1.75
C SER A 987 43.11 12.31 0.55
N PRO A 988 42.17 12.01 -0.37
CA PRO A 988 42.47 11.27 -1.60
C PRO A 988 42.76 12.16 -2.84
N TYR A 989 43.96 11.95 -3.40
CA TYR A 989 44.46 12.13 -4.78
C TYR A 989 43.73 12.93 -5.91
N ASN A 990 44.49 13.89 -6.46
CA ASN A 990 44.76 14.24 -7.88
C ASN A 990 43.71 14.07 -9.01
N MET A 991 43.57 15.15 -9.81
CA MET A 991 43.13 15.14 -11.23
C MET A 991 44.32 15.31 -12.20
N PRO A 992 44.18 14.96 -13.50
CA PRO A 992 45.17 15.22 -14.55
C PRO A 992 45.16 16.67 -15.06
N GLN A 993 46.25 17.08 -15.76
CA GLN A 993 46.38 18.40 -16.39
C GLN A 993 45.47 18.56 -17.64
N ASN A 994 45.21 19.83 -18.00
CA ASN A 994 44.47 20.28 -19.19
C ASN A 994 42.96 19.97 -19.24
N TYR A 995 42.25 20.20 -18.13
CA TYR A 995 40.79 20.42 -18.15
C TYR A 995 40.46 21.89 -17.86
N VAL A 996 39.60 22.50 -18.68
CA VAL A 996 39.09 23.88 -18.51
C VAL A 996 37.56 23.85 -18.49
N PRO A 997 36.90 24.10 -17.34
CA PRO A 997 35.44 24.10 -17.25
C PRO A 997 34.81 25.38 -17.84
N PRO A 998 33.56 25.32 -18.33
CA PRO A 998 32.82 26.49 -18.83
C PRO A 998 32.35 27.41 -17.69
N PRO A 999 32.06 28.70 -17.99
CA PRO A 999 31.58 29.66 -16.98
C PRO A 999 30.12 29.39 -16.54
N PRO A 1000 29.77 29.70 -15.28
CA PRO A 1000 28.42 29.51 -14.75
C PRO A 1000 27.44 30.59 -15.25
N PRO A 1001 26.12 30.31 -15.24
CA PRO A 1001 25.08 31.29 -15.61
C PRO A 1001 24.93 32.43 -14.59
N PRO A 1002 24.45 33.62 -15.00
CA PRO A 1002 24.37 34.79 -14.14
C PRO A 1002 23.25 34.67 -13.08
N GLY A 1003 23.59 35.00 -11.83
CA GLY A 1003 22.62 35.16 -10.75
C GLY A 1003 21.89 36.52 -10.78
N PRO A 1004 20.74 36.65 -10.09
CA PRO A 1004 20.01 37.92 -10.00
C PRO A 1004 20.83 38.98 -9.21
N PRO A 1005 20.78 40.26 -9.61
CA PRO A 1005 21.63 41.30 -9.03
C PRO A 1005 21.19 41.73 -7.63
N GLY A 1006 22.13 41.75 -6.68
CA GLY A 1006 21.93 42.32 -5.35
C GLY A 1006 22.16 43.83 -5.34
N GLY A 1007 21.19 44.59 -4.83
CA GLY A 1007 21.35 46.01 -4.49
C GLY A 1007 21.67 46.20 -3.01
N GLY A 1008 22.76 46.88 -2.67
CA GLY A 1008 23.25 47.03 -1.30
C GLY A 1008 22.98 48.40 -0.68
N SER A 1009 22.79 48.39 0.65
CA SER A 1009 23.28 49.42 1.59
C SER A 1009 23.00 50.90 1.30
N THR A 1010 21.92 51.45 1.88
CA THR A 1010 21.99 52.65 2.77
C THR A 1010 20.63 52.97 3.39
N THR A 1011 20.60 53.28 4.69
CA THR A 1011 19.40 53.80 5.38
C THR A 1011 19.79 54.99 6.24
N GLN A 1012 19.45 56.20 5.79
CA GLN A 1012 19.48 57.43 6.59
C GLN A 1012 18.07 58.03 6.63
N TYR A 1013 17.69 58.58 7.78
CA TYR A 1013 16.35 59.12 8.06
C TYR A 1013 16.30 60.65 7.96
N PRO A 1014 15.22 61.21 7.38
CA PRO A 1014 14.63 62.50 7.77
C PRO A 1014 13.45 62.32 8.77
N PRO A 1015 12.99 63.36 9.50
CA PRO A 1015 12.46 63.16 10.86
C PRO A 1015 11.06 63.71 11.19
N ASN A 1016 10.66 63.48 12.47
CA ASN A 1016 9.53 63.99 13.27
C ASN A 1016 8.13 63.38 12.98
N ALA A 1017 7.36 62.79 13.93
CA ALA A 1017 7.09 63.01 15.38
C ALA A 1017 5.94 64.04 15.66
N PRO A 1018 5.21 63.97 16.80
CA PRO A 1018 5.24 63.07 17.97
C PRO A 1018 4.11 61.99 17.91
N GLY A 1019 3.94 60.96 18.77
CA GLY A 1019 4.28 60.66 20.17
C GLY A 1019 3.00 60.14 20.88
N GLY A 1020 2.98 59.37 21.98
CA GLY A 1020 4.05 58.71 22.73
C GLY A 1020 3.48 57.70 23.76
N TRP A 1021 4.24 56.63 24.01
CA TRP A 1021 4.21 55.63 25.10
C TRP A 1021 2.97 55.41 26.00
N ALA A 1022 2.54 54.14 26.08
CA ALA A 1022 2.19 53.46 27.34
C ALA A 1022 2.55 51.97 27.24
N SER A 1023 3.05 51.36 28.33
CA SER A 1023 3.39 49.93 28.42
C SER A 1023 2.31 49.16 29.19
N GLY A 1024 2.12 47.87 28.90
CA GLY A 1024 1.18 47.01 29.63
C GLY A 1024 1.77 46.38 30.91
N PRO A 1025 0.94 45.76 31.76
CA PRO A 1025 1.40 44.61 32.55
C PRO A 1025 0.34 43.49 32.82
N GLY A 1026 0.82 42.29 33.18
CA GLY A 1026 0.05 41.26 33.91
C GLY A 1026 -0.80 40.29 33.08
N GLY A 1027 -1.12 39.07 33.56
CA GLY A 1027 -0.80 38.45 34.86
C GLY A 1027 -0.96 36.91 34.89
N TYR A 1028 -0.76 36.29 36.06
CA TYR A 1028 -0.72 34.83 36.29
C TYR A 1028 -2.11 34.19 36.48
N ALA A 1029 -2.16 32.84 36.47
CA ALA A 1029 -3.35 32.03 36.75
C ALA A 1029 -3.40 31.49 38.20
N ASN A 1030 -4.59 31.11 38.71
CA ASN A 1030 -4.77 29.94 39.61
C ASN A 1030 -6.24 29.62 39.99
N TYR A 1031 -6.55 28.31 40.11
CA TYR A 1031 -7.47 27.64 41.07
C TYR A 1031 -9.00 27.95 41.06
N THR A 1032 -9.91 27.12 41.60
CA THR A 1032 -10.14 25.64 41.51
C THR A 1032 -11.58 25.28 41.99
N GLN A 1033 -12.13 24.17 41.46
CA GLN A 1033 -13.10 23.19 42.05
C GLN A 1033 -14.36 23.57 42.91
N ARG A 1034 -15.44 22.81 42.61
CA ARG A 1034 -16.57 22.29 43.46
C ARG A 1034 -17.87 23.11 43.67
N TYR A 1035 -18.96 22.53 43.11
CA TYR A 1035 -20.26 22.13 43.72
C TYR A 1035 -20.58 22.43 45.21
N PRO A 1036 -21.87 22.46 45.65
CA PRO A 1036 -23.16 22.37 44.91
C PRO A 1036 -24.29 23.31 45.44
N GLN A 1037 -25.54 23.00 45.03
CA GLN A 1037 -26.81 23.08 45.80
C GLN A 1037 -27.80 24.22 45.43
N ALA A 1038 -29.10 23.90 45.53
CA ALA A 1038 -30.19 24.54 44.77
C ALA A 1038 -31.35 25.04 45.63
N GLN A 1039 -32.22 25.89 45.07
CA GLN A 1039 -33.65 25.90 45.43
C GLN A 1039 -34.58 26.35 44.27
N GLN A 1040 -35.69 25.60 44.15
CA GLN A 1040 -37.07 25.87 43.65
C GLN A 1040 -37.38 27.23 42.96
N GLY A 1041 -38.23 27.34 41.93
CA GLY A 1041 -39.13 26.44 41.18
C GLY A 1041 -39.78 27.24 40.02
N GLN A 1042 -40.75 26.81 39.20
CA GLN A 1042 -41.59 25.60 39.06
C GLN A 1042 -41.87 25.37 37.55
N GLY A 1043 -42.38 24.20 37.14
CA GLY A 1043 -43.03 23.99 35.83
C GLY A 1043 -42.55 22.77 35.04
N HIS A 1044 -43.48 21.92 34.59
CA HIS A 1044 -43.18 20.72 33.79
C HIS A 1044 -42.98 21.04 32.30
N PRO A 1045 -42.03 20.38 31.60
CA PRO A 1045 -42.04 20.24 30.16
C PRO A 1045 -42.89 19.03 29.71
N GLN A 1046 -43.61 19.17 28.60
CA GLN A 1046 -44.12 18.05 27.80
C GLN A 1046 -43.39 18.02 26.46
N HIS A 1047 -43.04 16.82 25.98
CA HIS A 1047 -42.72 16.61 24.56
C HIS A 1047 -44.01 16.68 23.72
N PRO A 1048 -43.91 17.11 22.45
CA PRO A 1048 -44.03 16.10 21.39
C PRO A 1048 -42.98 16.21 20.28
N LEU A 1049 -43.03 15.26 19.35
CA LEU A 1049 -42.08 15.04 18.26
C LEU A 1049 -42.16 16.10 17.14
N GLY A 1050 -41.05 16.27 16.40
CA GLY A 1050 -40.98 16.95 15.11
C GLY A 1050 -40.10 16.16 14.13
N GLN A 1051 -40.46 16.14 12.84
CA GLN A 1051 -39.78 15.38 11.79
C GLN A 1051 -38.55 16.11 11.23
N PRO A 1052 -37.50 15.40 10.75
CA PRO A 1052 -36.44 16.02 9.96
C PRO A 1052 -36.95 16.36 8.56
N GLN A 1053 -36.80 17.62 8.14
CA GLN A 1053 -37.21 18.09 6.82
C GLN A 1053 -36.09 17.84 5.78
N SER A 1054 -36.46 17.37 4.59
CA SER A 1054 -35.51 17.03 3.52
C SER A 1054 -34.87 18.27 2.90
N GLY A 1055 -33.58 18.49 3.13
CA GLY A 1055 -32.78 19.50 2.43
C GLY A 1055 -32.50 19.09 0.99
N GLY A 1056 -33.12 19.76 0.02
CA GLY A 1056 -32.83 19.56 -1.40
C GLY A 1056 -31.48 20.16 -1.78
N ALA A 1057 -30.57 19.33 -2.31
CA ALA A 1057 -29.31 19.80 -2.89
C ALA A 1057 -29.60 20.56 -4.21
N GLN A 1058 -28.95 21.70 -4.38
CA GLN A 1058 -29.16 22.57 -5.54
C GLN A 1058 -28.28 22.08 -6.70
N GLU A 1059 -28.87 21.43 -7.71
CA GLU A 1059 -28.14 20.97 -8.90
C GLU A 1059 -27.50 22.15 -9.65
N GLY A 1060 -26.20 22.06 -9.91
CA GLY A 1060 -25.48 23.06 -10.71
C GLY A 1060 -25.85 22.99 -12.19
N ASP A 1061 -25.78 24.12 -12.92
CA ASP A 1061 -26.19 24.22 -14.32
C ASP A 1061 -25.50 23.13 -15.17
N PRO A 1062 -26.28 22.15 -15.69
CA PRO A 1062 -25.73 20.98 -16.34
C PRO A 1062 -25.13 21.29 -17.73
N TRP A 1063 -25.19 22.53 -18.22
CA TRP A 1063 -24.55 23.02 -19.44
C TRP A 1063 -23.30 23.89 -19.19
N ALA A 1064 -22.92 24.14 -17.93
CA ALA A 1064 -21.87 25.08 -17.55
C ALA A 1064 -20.49 24.86 -18.24
N GLY A 1065 -20.16 23.62 -18.62
CA GLY A 1065 -18.94 23.29 -19.37
C GLY A 1065 -18.84 23.93 -20.78
N LEU A 1066 -19.92 24.51 -21.30
CA LEU A 1066 -19.97 25.21 -22.59
C LEU A 1066 -19.96 26.75 -22.44
N SER A 1067 -19.75 27.29 -21.25
CA SER A 1067 -19.80 28.73 -20.95
C SER A 1067 -18.77 29.59 -21.70
N ALA A 1068 -17.74 29.00 -22.30
CA ALA A 1068 -16.66 29.69 -23.01
C ALA A 1068 -17.07 30.28 -24.39
N TRP A 1069 -18.37 30.34 -24.70
CA TRP A 1069 -18.94 30.79 -25.98
C TRP A 1069 -20.16 31.72 -25.80
N LYS A 1070 -20.19 32.48 -24.69
CA LYS A 1070 -21.20 33.51 -24.41
C LYS A 1070 -20.66 34.91 -24.68
#